data_AF-A0A2Y9KP30-F1
#
_entry.id   AF-A0A2Y9KP30-F1
#
_cell.length_a   1.000
_cell.length_b   1.000
_cell.length_c   1.000
_cell.angle_alpha   90.00
_cell.angle_beta   90.00
_cell.angle_gamma   90.00
#
_symmetry.space_group_name_H-M   'P 1'
#
loop_
_entity.id
_entity.type
_entity.pdbx_description
1 polymer ?
#
loop_
_entity_poly.entity_id
_entity_poly.type
_entity_poly.pdbx_seq_one_letter_code
_entity_poly.pdbx_strand_id
1 'polypeptide(L)'
;MDVYHTPAAALDSLVARNLLPSSEFLAAARRALGDLAASLRERGGRAAAQPWRVLKIAKGGSDGRGTALSGGCDSELVLFLTCFKSYEDQRVRRAEILSELQTLLQSWWQKPIHGLSFEFPRQDRPGVLWFRLASPDLEHWMDVSLVPAFDALGPLNSNVKPVPQVYSTLLSSGCQGGEHAACFSELRRNFVNTRPAKVKSLILLVKHWYRQVCREEARRGVLPPAYALELLTIFAWEQGCGKNAFSLAQGLRTVLGLIKQYRHLCVFWTLHYGFEDTAVSRFLRQQLERPRPVILDPADPTWDVGNGASWRWDILAQEAGSCYERPCFLQAAGGAVQPWERLGLPRAGAAGLDHPIQRDSAQRPPEENRSLHAVRPRTGGRRPSGPAPGPSGAASIIPSTLGTASGLSQIAAKDLDRFIQDHLKPNPQFQKQVSKAIDVILSRLREKCVYKASRVSKGGSFGRGTDLRGGCDAELVIFFNCFNDYKDQSTCRPQILSEMWAQLESGWQDPVPGLSLKFPERTVPGALQFQLVSTALESWMDVTVLPVFDAVGQLCSGAKPAPQVYSTLLSSGCQGGEHAACFSELRRNFVNTRPAKLKNLILLVKHWYRQVAAQNKGQQPACASLPPVYALELLTIFAWEQGCGKDSFKTAEGLKTVLELIQQHQQLCVYWTVNYSFEDPAIRTHLLGQLQKKRPLVLDPADPTWNVGQGSWELLAQEAAALGTQVCFRSGKETSVQPWDVMPALLYQTPAGDLDKFIGEFLQPNRQFLAQVNKAVDAICSFLRENCFRNSAIKVLKVVKGGSLAKGTALRGRSDADLVVFLNCFSQFTEQGTKRTEVISEIRAQLEACQQEMQFEVKFEIPKWENSRVLSFSLTSQTMLDQSVDFDVLPAFDALGQLVPGYRPPSQVYVDLIHSYNHAGEFSTCFTELQRNFIISRPTKLKSLIRLVKYWYRQCNKMPKGRGSLPPQHGLELLTVYAWEQGGRDPQFNMAQGFRTVLELVSQYHQLCVYWTVNYNDKDKTVRDFLNRQLRQPRPIILDPADPTGNLGHNARWDLLAEEAAAYMSALCCMSRDGTPIRPWPVKAAV
;
A
#
# COMPACT_ATOMS: atom_id res chain seq x y z
N MET A 1 -11.26 17.31 34.93
CA MET A 1 -10.75 16.58 33.74
C MET A 1 -11.58 16.93 32.50
N ASP A 2 -10.96 17.38 31.41
CA ASP A 2 -11.64 17.75 30.14
C ASP A 2 -12.53 16.61 29.60
N VAL A 3 -12.06 15.37 29.77
CA VAL A 3 -12.84 14.16 29.44
C VAL A 3 -14.16 14.10 30.18
N TYR A 4 -14.20 14.48 31.47
CA TYR A 4 -15.41 14.36 32.30
C TYR A 4 -16.47 15.40 31.97
N HIS A 5 -16.07 16.58 31.48
CA HIS A 5 -17.02 17.64 31.10
C HIS A 5 -17.56 17.46 29.68
N THR A 6 -16.92 16.61 28.88
CA THR A 6 -17.33 16.34 27.49
C THR A 6 -18.49 15.33 27.45
N PRO A 7 -19.65 15.65 26.85
CA PRO A 7 -20.74 14.68 26.69
C PRO A 7 -20.33 13.44 25.90
N ALA A 8 -20.93 12.28 26.20
CA ALA A 8 -20.62 11.00 25.55
C ALA A 8 -20.60 11.06 24.01
N ALA A 9 -21.51 11.82 23.40
CA ALA A 9 -21.62 11.99 21.95
C ALA A 9 -20.52 12.89 21.35
N ALA A 10 -19.86 13.73 22.16
CA ALA A 10 -18.85 14.70 21.74
C ALA A 10 -17.41 14.21 21.93
N LEU A 11 -17.20 13.02 22.53
CA LEU A 11 -15.86 12.45 22.76
C LEU A 11 -15.08 12.24 21.45
N ASP A 12 -15.78 11.96 20.35
CA ASP A 12 -15.16 11.88 19.03
C ASP A 12 -14.57 13.21 18.55
N SER A 13 -15.29 14.30 18.80
CA SER A 13 -14.80 15.65 18.51
C SER A 13 -13.64 16.04 19.42
N LEU A 14 -13.69 15.66 20.70
CA LEU A 14 -12.58 15.87 21.65
C LEU A 14 -11.30 15.20 21.15
N VAL A 15 -11.37 13.93 20.75
CA VAL A 15 -10.20 13.20 20.21
C VAL A 15 -9.67 13.90 18.96
N ALA A 16 -10.55 14.24 18.02
CA ALA A 16 -10.16 14.80 16.74
C ALA A 16 -9.55 16.20 16.84
N ARG A 17 -10.00 17.02 17.80
CA ARG A 17 -9.56 18.41 17.94
C ARG A 17 -8.41 18.60 18.92
N ASN A 18 -8.42 17.86 20.04
CA ASN A 18 -7.56 18.19 21.18
C ASN A 18 -6.50 17.12 21.48
N LEU A 19 -6.73 15.86 21.08
CA LEU A 19 -5.86 14.75 21.51
C LEU A 19 -4.86 14.30 20.44
N LEU A 20 -5.10 14.61 19.17
CA LEU A 20 -4.17 14.31 18.09
C LEU A 20 -2.99 15.30 18.09
N PRO A 21 -1.74 14.84 17.97
CA PRO A 21 -0.59 15.74 17.92
C PRO A 21 -0.62 16.62 16.66
N SER A 22 -0.10 17.84 16.78
CA SER A 22 0.07 18.75 15.64
C SER A 22 0.83 18.08 14.49
N SER A 23 0.26 18.16 13.28
CA SER A 23 0.86 17.61 12.07
C SER A 23 2.18 18.29 11.73
N GLU A 24 2.31 19.58 12.04
CA GLU A 24 3.53 20.38 11.83
C GLU A 24 4.64 19.95 12.79
N PHE A 25 4.32 19.81 14.09
CA PHE A 25 5.27 19.33 15.09
C PHE A 25 5.77 17.92 14.75
N LEU A 26 4.86 16.99 14.42
CA LEU A 26 5.25 15.64 14.03
C LEU A 26 6.09 15.61 12.75
N ALA A 27 5.82 16.49 11.78
CA ALA A 27 6.63 16.59 10.56
C ALA A 27 8.04 17.12 10.84
N ALA A 28 8.18 18.09 11.75
CA ALA A 28 9.48 18.57 12.21
C ALA A 28 10.24 17.49 12.99
N ALA A 29 9.59 16.82 13.95
CA ALA A 29 10.19 15.76 14.75
C ALA A 29 10.63 14.56 13.90
N ARG A 30 9.82 14.17 12.90
CA ARG A 30 10.19 13.08 11.98
C ARG A 30 11.39 13.42 11.10
N ARG A 31 11.53 14.68 10.67
CA ARG A 31 12.71 15.15 9.92
C ARG A 31 13.94 15.09 10.81
N ALA A 32 13.88 15.68 12.01
CA ALA A 32 14.98 15.65 12.97
C ALA A 32 15.43 14.21 13.32
N LEU A 33 14.48 13.31 13.61
CA LEU A 33 14.80 11.90 13.88
C LEU A 33 15.32 11.15 12.64
N GLY A 34 14.90 11.56 11.44
CA GLY A 34 15.44 11.06 10.17
C GLY A 34 16.90 11.47 9.97
N ASP A 35 17.22 12.72 10.26
CA ASP A 35 18.57 13.27 10.15
C ASP A 35 19.51 12.70 11.21
N LEU A 36 19.03 12.49 12.44
CA LEU A 36 19.75 11.76 13.49
C LEU A 36 20.03 10.32 13.04
N ALA A 37 19.01 9.63 12.53
CA ALA A 37 19.15 8.26 12.03
C ALA A 37 20.12 8.17 10.84
N ALA A 38 20.17 9.18 9.96
CA ALA A 38 21.15 9.26 8.88
C ALA A 38 22.57 9.48 9.42
N SER A 39 22.74 10.42 10.35
CA SER A 39 24.02 10.73 10.99
C SER A 39 24.62 9.53 11.71
N LEU A 40 23.78 8.76 12.42
CA LEU A 40 24.17 7.52 13.10
C LEU A 40 24.56 6.39 12.13
N ARG A 41 24.09 6.43 10.87
CA ARG A 41 24.45 5.46 9.83
C ARG A 41 25.72 5.86 9.06
N GLU A 42 25.88 7.15 8.76
CA GLU A 42 26.97 7.67 7.91
C GLU A 42 28.34 7.65 8.61
N ARG A 43 28.41 7.98 9.91
CA ARG A 43 29.69 7.97 10.65
C ARG A 43 30.26 6.56 10.87
N GLY A 44 29.43 5.53 10.88
CA GLY A 44 29.86 4.12 10.95
C GLY A 44 30.59 3.62 9.70
N GLY A 45 30.63 4.42 8.62
CA GLY A 45 31.33 4.11 7.38
C GLY A 45 32.68 4.83 7.17
N ARG A 46 33.01 5.86 7.96
CA ARG A 46 34.14 6.78 7.66
C ARG A 46 35.27 6.88 8.70
N ALA A 47 35.25 6.12 9.79
CA ALA A 47 36.36 6.13 10.74
C ALA A 47 36.75 4.70 11.16
N ALA A 48 38.05 4.38 11.09
CA ALA A 48 38.65 3.15 11.61
C ALA A 48 38.60 3.04 13.17
N ALA A 49 37.70 3.78 13.83
CA ALA A 49 37.71 4.00 15.27
C ALA A 49 36.37 3.70 15.98
N GLN A 50 35.30 3.28 15.29
CA GLN A 50 34.04 2.89 15.97
C GLN A 50 33.82 1.36 15.97
N PRO A 51 33.57 0.73 17.14
CA PRO A 51 33.50 -0.74 17.27
C PRO A 51 32.17 -1.36 16.83
N TRP A 52 31.21 -0.58 16.31
CA TRP A 52 29.87 -1.05 15.91
C TRP A 52 29.29 -0.30 14.71
N ARG A 53 28.48 -1.02 13.90
CA ARG A 53 27.69 -0.48 12.77
C ARG A 53 26.20 -0.70 12.98
N VAL A 54 25.37 0.27 12.57
CA VAL A 54 23.90 0.20 12.66
C VAL A 54 23.29 -0.60 11.49
N LEU A 55 22.84 -1.83 11.77
CA LEU A 55 22.15 -2.73 10.83
C LEU A 55 20.82 -2.14 10.36
N LYS A 56 19.90 -1.94 11.30
CA LYS A 56 18.57 -1.39 11.06
C LYS A 56 18.18 -0.45 12.20
N ILE A 57 17.20 0.42 11.94
CA ILE A 57 16.66 1.32 12.96
C ILE A 57 15.14 1.14 12.94
N ALA A 58 14.56 0.77 14.07
CA ALA A 58 13.12 0.68 14.23
C ALA A 58 12.59 1.85 15.07
N LYS A 59 11.36 2.27 14.79
CA LYS A 59 10.66 3.29 15.56
C LYS A 59 9.65 2.61 16.47
N GLY A 60 9.86 2.69 17.77
CA GLY A 60 8.95 2.29 18.83
C GLY A 60 8.35 3.50 19.55
N GLY A 61 8.03 3.34 20.83
CA GLY A 61 7.33 4.38 21.59
C GLY A 61 5.90 4.64 21.10
N SER A 62 5.21 5.58 21.74
CA SER A 62 3.84 5.94 21.36
C SER A 62 3.73 6.48 19.94
N ASP A 63 4.72 7.25 19.46
CA ASP A 63 4.79 7.74 18.08
C ASP A 63 4.92 6.57 17.10
N GLY A 64 5.85 5.64 17.36
CA GLY A 64 6.04 4.45 16.54
C GLY A 64 4.80 3.56 16.48
N ARG A 65 4.11 3.38 17.60
CA ARG A 65 2.86 2.60 17.73
C ARG A 65 1.61 3.32 17.20
N GLY A 66 1.72 4.59 16.82
CA GLY A 66 0.59 5.39 16.32
C GLY A 66 -0.42 5.79 17.39
N THR A 67 0.04 5.93 18.64
CA THR A 67 -0.75 6.26 19.85
C THR A 67 -0.20 7.49 20.58
N ALA A 68 0.54 8.35 19.89
CA ALA A 68 1.05 9.62 20.42
C ALA A 68 -0.09 10.62 20.70
N LEU A 69 0.00 11.32 21.83
CA LEU A 69 -0.95 12.34 22.26
C LEU A 69 -0.42 13.75 21.97
N SER A 70 -1.33 14.70 21.75
CA SER A 70 -1.04 16.13 21.80
C SER A 70 -0.48 16.56 23.18
N GLY A 71 0.30 17.64 23.21
CA GLY A 71 0.85 18.20 24.45
C GLY A 71 1.83 17.27 25.17
N GLY A 72 2.67 16.55 24.42
CA GLY A 72 3.70 15.64 24.94
C GLY A 72 3.51 14.19 24.50
N CYS A 73 4.53 13.59 23.91
CA CYS A 73 4.53 12.17 23.51
C CYS A 73 5.92 11.53 23.69
N ASP A 74 6.00 10.20 23.58
CA ASP A 74 7.26 9.46 23.58
C ASP A 74 7.51 8.78 22.23
N SER A 75 8.79 8.72 21.83
CA SER A 75 9.28 7.98 20.68
C SER A 75 10.49 7.15 21.07
N GLU A 76 10.60 5.94 20.55
CA GLU A 76 11.75 5.07 20.80
C GLU A 76 12.47 4.85 19.47
N LEU A 77 13.76 5.12 19.43
CA LEU A 77 14.61 4.88 18.27
C LEU A 77 15.54 3.71 18.60
N VAL A 78 15.13 2.52 18.15
CA VAL A 78 15.87 1.28 18.41
C VAL A 78 16.96 1.12 17.36
N LEU A 79 18.21 1.09 17.80
CA LEU A 79 19.39 0.93 16.96
C LEU A 79 19.85 -0.53 17.00
N PHE A 80 19.63 -1.27 15.93
CA PHE A 80 20.12 -2.65 15.84
C PHE A 80 21.59 -2.64 15.40
N LEU A 81 22.48 -3.17 16.23
CA LEU A 81 23.92 -3.05 16.02
C LEU A 81 24.55 -4.38 15.65
N THR A 82 25.47 -4.35 14.67
CA THR A 82 26.25 -5.51 14.19
C THR A 82 27.08 -6.20 15.27
N CYS A 83 27.43 -5.46 16.33
CA CYS A 83 28.32 -5.89 17.39
C CYS A 83 27.65 -6.79 18.44
N PHE A 84 26.31 -6.82 18.49
CA PHE A 84 25.56 -7.76 19.32
C PHE A 84 25.28 -9.03 18.52
N LYS A 85 25.74 -10.19 19.00
CA LYS A 85 25.46 -11.51 18.40
C LYS A 85 24.48 -12.33 19.24
N SER A 86 24.26 -11.93 20.49
CA SER A 86 23.35 -12.56 21.46
C SER A 86 22.65 -11.50 22.33
N TYR A 87 21.70 -11.94 23.14
CA TYR A 87 21.05 -11.08 24.15
C TYR A 87 22.05 -10.69 25.25
N GLU A 88 22.95 -11.59 25.61
CA GLU A 88 24.01 -11.42 26.61
C GLU A 88 25.05 -10.40 26.17
N ASP A 89 25.46 -10.43 24.89
CA ASP A 89 26.36 -9.43 24.31
C ASP A 89 25.78 -8.03 24.43
N GLN A 90 24.46 -7.90 24.22
CA GLN A 90 23.76 -6.64 24.37
C GLN A 90 23.83 -6.13 25.80
N ARG A 91 23.72 -7.00 26.81
CA ARG A 91 23.82 -6.61 28.21
C ARG A 91 25.23 -6.12 28.56
N VAL A 92 26.26 -6.86 28.15
CA VAL A 92 27.67 -6.57 28.49
C VAL A 92 28.14 -5.25 27.88
N ARG A 93 27.82 -5.01 26.60
CA ARG A 93 28.36 -3.88 25.84
C ARG A 93 27.45 -2.64 25.84
N ARG A 94 26.29 -2.70 26.51
CA ARG A 94 25.28 -1.62 26.48
C ARG A 94 25.83 -0.28 26.98
N ALA A 95 26.54 -0.30 28.10
CA ALA A 95 27.00 0.92 28.77
C ALA A 95 28.05 1.67 27.95
N GLU A 96 29.02 0.94 27.39
CA GLU A 96 30.04 1.45 26.46
C GLU A 96 29.41 2.13 25.24
N ILE A 97 28.49 1.43 24.59
CA ILE A 97 27.81 1.91 23.38
C ILE A 97 26.93 3.14 23.67
N LEU A 98 26.25 3.19 24.82
CA LEU A 98 25.46 4.36 25.21
C LEU A 98 26.35 5.58 25.46
N SER A 99 27.54 5.39 26.04
CA SER A 99 28.52 6.47 26.20
C SER A 99 28.97 7.03 24.85
N GLU A 100 29.26 6.16 23.88
CA GLU A 100 29.60 6.60 22.51
C GLU A 100 28.43 7.31 21.83
N LEU A 101 27.21 6.77 21.93
CA LEU A 101 26.01 7.39 21.38
C LEU A 101 25.74 8.76 21.99
N GLN A 102 26.06 8.96 23.26
CA GLN A 102 25.93 10.26 23.92
C GLN A 102 26.87 11.29 23.27
N THR A 103 28.12 10.94 22.98
CA THR A 103 29.05 11.85 22.27
C THR A 103 28.58 12.16 20.85
N LEU A 104 28.01 11.17 20.15
CA LEU A 104 27.46 11.36 18.80
C LEU A 104 26.24 12.27 18.81
N LEU A 105 25.35 12.07 19.78
CA LEU A 105 24.19 12.93 19.97
C LEU A 105 24.63 14.36 20.27
N GLN A 106 25.64 14.54 21.13
CA GLN A 106 26.26 15.83 21.42
C GLN A 106 26.79 16.55 20.18
N SER A 107 27.47 15.82 19.29
CA SER A 107 27.93 16.37 18.02
C SER A 107 26.81 16.68 17.04
N TRP A 108 25.68 15.95 17.11
CA TRP A 108 24.56 16.11 16.18
C TRP A 108 23.72 17.36 16.49
N TRP A 109 23.42 17.61 17.77
CA TRP A 109 22.53 18.72 18.15
C TRP A 109 23.18 20.11 18.12
N GLN A 110 24.51 20.21 17.94
CA GLN A 110 25.17 21.51 17.67
C GLN A 110 24.72 22.16 16.36
N LYS A 111 24.01 21.42 15.49
CA LYS A 111 23.38 21.95 14.29
C LYS A 111 21.96 22.44 14.62
N PRO A 112 21.56 23.66 14.21
CA PRO A 112 20.22 24.16 14.47
C PRO A 112 19.17 23.28 13.77
N ILE A 113 18.17 22.82 14.52
CA ILE A 113 17.05 22.04 14.01
C ILE A 113 15.89 23.00 13.77
N HIS A 114 15.57 23.28 12.50
CA HIS A 114 14.51 24.24 12.16
C HIS A 114 13.15 23.85 12.78
N GLY A 115 12.61 24.73 13.62
CA GLY A 115 11.27 24.59 14.20
C GLY A 115 11.18 23.69 15.43
N LEU A 116 12.30 23.30 16.05
CA LEU A 116 12.33 22.54 17.30
C LEU A 116 13.44 23.04 18.23
N SER A 117 13.18 23.05 19.53
CA SER A 117 14.20 23.13 20.58
C SER A 117 14.63 21.72 20.99
N PHE A 118 15.90 21.61 21.39
CA PHE A 118 16.50 20.37 21.86
C PHE A 118 16.85 20.52 23.34
N GLU A 119 16.35 19.62 24.17
CA GLU A 119 16.66 19.53 25.59
C GLU A 119 17.34 18.17 25.86
N PHE A 120 18.42 18.20 26.63
CA PHE A 120 19.14 17.00 27.04
C PHE A 120 19.11 16.85 28.56
N PRO A 121 18.11 16.14 29.10
CA PRO A 121 17.92 16.02 30.55
C PRO A 121 18.97 15.12 31.20
N ARG A 122 19.01 15.13 32.54
CA ARG A 122 19.88 14.25 33.32
C ARG A 122 19.52 12.79 33.01
N GLN A 123 20.50 12.00 32.58
CA GLN A 123 20.32 10.60 32.23
C GLN A 123 20.16 9.77 33.52
N ASP A 124 18.91 9.53 33.89
CA ASP A 124 18.48 8.83 35.10
C ASP A 124 17.95 7.41 34.82
N ARG A 125 17.86 7.01 33.54
CA ARG A 125 17.35 5.71 33.09
C ARG A 125 18.50 4.78 32.69
N PRO A 126 18.73 3.68 33.41
CA PRO A 126 19.78 2.72 33.04
C PRO A 126 19.44 2.05 31.70
N GLY A 127 20.42 1.98 30.80
CA GLY A 127 20.29 1.25 29.53
C GLY A 127 19.60 2.01 28.38
N VAL A 128 19.27 3.29 28.55
CA VAL A 128 18.65 4.15 27.52
C VAL A 128 19.30 5.53 27.54
N LEU A 129 19.60 6.07 26.36
CA LEU A 129 19.97 7.47 26.20
C LEU A 129 18.73 8.24 25.74
N TRP A 130 18.29 9.26 26.48
CA TRP A 130 17.06 9.98 26.12
C TRP A 130 17.24 11.49 26.05
N PHE A 131 16.45 12.12 25.19
CA PHE A 131 16.44 13.57 24.97
C PHE A 131 15.04 14.04 24.60
N ARG A 132 14.79 15.35 24.62
CA ARG A 132 13.50 15.92 24.28
C ARG A 132 13.61 16.87 23.08
N LEU A 133 12.66 16.74 22.17
CA LEU A 133 12.40 17.69 21.09
C LEU A 133 11.12 18.44 21.42
N ALA A 134 11.16 19.76 21.53
CA ALA A 134 9.98 20.57 21.82
C ALA A 134 9.74 21.62 20.73
N SER A 135 8.48 22.04 20.55
CA SER A 135 8.14 23.17 19.69
C SER A 135 8.61 24.48 20.34
N PRO A 136 8.83 25.55 19.55
CA PRO A 136 9.28 26.85 20.09
C PRO A 136 8.30 27.49 21.08
N ASP A 137 7.00 27.19 20.95
CA ASP A 137 5.94 27.61 21.87
C ASP A 137 5.85 26.74 23.14
N LEU A 138 6.66 25.68 23.23
CA LEU A 138 6.68 24.66 24.30
C LEU A 138 5.33 23.94 24.50
N GLU A 139 4.37 24.11 23.61
CA GLU A 139 3.06 23.45 23.70
C GLU A 139 3.14 21.97 23.33
N HIS A 140 4.10 21.58 22.49
CA HIS A 140 4.27 20.21 22.01
C HIS A 140 5.71 19.73 22.25
N TRP A 141 5.86 18.53 22.80
CA TRP A 141 7.16 17.91 22.95
C TRP A 141 7.14 16.40 22.69
N MET A 142 8.32 15.85 22.41
CA MET A 142 8.56 14.44 22.16
C MET A 142 9.80 14.00 22.95
N ASP A 143 9.59 13.11 23.92
CA ASP A 143 10.65 12.44 24.66
C ASP A 143 11.15 11.25 23.83
N VAL A 144 12.37 11.35 23.33
CA VAL A 144 12.98 10.37 22.44
C VAL A 144 13.95 9.50 23.23
N SER A 145 13.73 8.19 23.21
CA SER A 145 14.61 7.19 23.81
C SER A 145 15.43 6.48 22.73
N LEU A 146 16.75 6.56 22.79
CA LEU A 146 17.68 5.88 21.90
C LEU A 146 18.14 4.58 22.57
N VAL A 147 17.86 3.45 21.92
CA VAL A 147 18.04 2.12 22.55
C VAL A 147 18.84 1.19 21.63
N PRO A 148 20.09 0.84 21.97
CA PRO A 148 20.85 -0.20 21.29
C PRO A 148 20.23 -1.59 21.52
N ALA A 149 20.01 -2.36 20.45
CA ALA A 149 19.37 -3.67 20.51
C ALA A 149 20.05 -4.74 19.65
N PHE A 150 20.00 -6.00 20.12
CA PHE A 150 20.35 -7.17 19.34
C PHE A 150 19.24 -7.48 18.31
N ASP A 151 19.62 -7.81 17.07
CA ASP A 151 18.66 -8.18 16.02
C ASP A 151 18.30 -9.67 16.06
N ALA A 152 17.51 -10.04 17.07
CA ALA A 152 17.03 -11.41 17.24
C ALA A 152 16.01 -11.86 16.19
N LEU A 153 15.36 -10.92 15.49
CA LEU A 153 14.29 -11.23 14.52
C LEU A 153 14.81 -11.31 13.07
N GLY A 154 15.97 -10.71 12.78
CA GLY A 154 16.50 -10.62 11.42
C GLY A 154 15.58 -9.81 10.48
N PRO A 155 15.56 -10.13 9.17
CA PRO A 155 14.62 -9.53 8.23
C PRO A 155 13.19 -10.07 8.45
N LEU A 156 12.28 -9.20 8.89
CA LEU A 156 10.88 -9.54 9.12
C LEU A 156 10.06 -9.49 7.82
N ASN A 157 9.52 -10.63 7.41
CA ASN A 157 8.44 -10.70 6.41
C ASN A 157 7.09 -10.48 7.13
N SER A 158 6.26 -9.56 6.66
CA SER A 158 4.96 -9.29 7.30
C SER A 158 4.06 -10.53 7.22
N ASN A 159 3.62 -11.01 8.39
CA ASN A 159 2.71 -12.15 8.67
C ASN A 159 3.36 -13.49 9.08
N VAL A 160 4.68 -13.56 9.29
CA VAL A 160 5.33 -14.78 9.80
C VAL A 160 5.53 -14.70 11.32
N LYS A 161 5.03 -15.71 12.05
CA LYS A 161 5.29 -15.88 13.49
C LYS A 161 6.79 -16.14 13.70
N PRO A 162 7.48 -15.46 14.64
CA PRO A 162 8.89 -15.73 14.92
C PRO A 162 9.13 -17.19 15.28
N VAL A 163 10.27 -17.74 14.86
CA VAL A 163 10.64 -19.12 15.21
C VAL A 163 10.76 -19.24 16.74
N PRO A 164 10.24 -20.31 17.37
CA PRO A 164 10.23 -20.44 18.83
C PRO A 164 11.62 -20.33 19.47
N GLN A 165 12.68 -20.67 18.71
CA GLN A 165 14.07 -20.56 19.14
C GLN A 165 14.42 -19.15 19.64
N VAL A 166 13.88 -18.09 19.01
CA VAL A 166 14.10 -16.69 19.40
C VAL A 166 13.70 -16.45 20.86
N TYR A 167 12.56 -16.98 21.28
CA TYR A 167 12.10 -16.83 22.66
C TYR A 167 12.79 -17.82 23.59
N SER A 168 13.09 -19.04 23.14
CA SER A 168 13.84 -19.98 23.99
C SER A 168 15.24 -19.48 24.34
N THR A 169 15.92 -18.79 23.41
CA THR A 169 17.24 -18.19 23.65
C THR A 169 17.16 -16.93 24.50
N LEU A 170 16.09 -16.14 24.34
CA LEU A 170 15.78 -15.04 25.27
C LEU A 170 15.62 -15.57 26.71
N LEU A 171 14.89 -16.66 26.89
CA LEU A 171 14.68 -17.27 28.22
C LEU A 171 15.98 -17.85 28.79
N SER A 172 16.81 -18.49 27.97
CA SER A 172 18.10 -19.03 28.43
C SER A 172 19.10 -17.94 28.82
N SER A 173 18.93 -16.70 28.37
CA SER A 173 19.80 -15.57 28.74
C SER A 173 19.67 -15.10 30.19
N GLY A 174 18.66 -15.61 30.91
CA GLY A 174 18.37 -15.20 32.28
C GLY A 174 18.00 -13.72 32.39
N CYS A 175 17.40 -13.14 31.35
CA CYS A 175 17.04 -11.74 31.32
C CYS A 175 15.92 -11.36 32.30
N GLN A 176 15.98 -10.13 32.78
CA GLN A 176 14.87 -9.54 33.51
C GLN A 176 13.69 -9.32 32.56
N GLY A 177 12.47 -9.30 33.10
CA GLY A 177 11.26 -9.14 32.29
C GLY A 177 11.29 -7.86 31.46
N GLY A 178 11.23 -7.99 30.13
CA GLY A 178 11.26 -6.85 29.19
C GLY A 178 12.63 -6.18 29.02
N GLU A 179 13.72 -6.74 29.54
CA GLU A 179 15.08 -6.17 29.42
C GLU A 179 15.54 -6.03 27.94
N HIS A 180 15.06 -6.92 27.08
CA HIS A 180 15.32 -6.95 25.64
C HIS A 180 14.07 -6.58 24.82
N ALA A 181 13.09 -5.91 25.42
CA ALA A 181 11.85 -5.52 24.76
C ALA A 181 12.08 -4.72 23.46
N ALA A 182 13.19 -3.97 23.36
CA ALA A 182 13.58 -3.23 22.17
C ALA A 182 13.87 -4.14 20.94
N CYS A 183 14.36 -5.35 21.16
CA CYS A 183 14.59 -6.35 20.10
C CYS A 183 13.30 -6.68 19.33
N PHE A 184 12.14 -6.58 20.00
CA PHE A 184 10.82 -6.91 19.48
C PHE A 184 9.98 -5.68 19.12
N SER A 185 10.59 -4.49 19.05
CA SER A 185 9.89 -3.21 18.84
C SER A 185 9.08 -3.19 17.53
N GLU A 186 9.55 -3.86 16.48
CA GLU A 186 8.83 -3.97 15.20
C GLU A 186 7.53 -4.78 15.32
N LEU A 187 7.55 -5.92 16.03
CA LEU A 187 6.36 -6.72 16.31
C LEU A 187 5.36 -5.94 17.15
N ARG A 188 5.85 -5.29 18.21
CA ARG A 188 5.04 -4.44 19.11
C ARG A 188 4.37 -3.30 18.36
N ARG A 189 5.14 -2.62 17.51
CA ARG A 189 4.64 -1.56 16.63
C ARG A 189 3.55 -2.09 15.72
N ASN A 190 3.76 -3.22 15.06
CA ASN A 190 2.80 -3.80 14.12
C ASN A 190 1.51 -4.24 14.81
N PHE A 191 1.60 -4.83 16.01
CA PHE A 191 0.43 -5.25 16.80
C PHE A 191 -0.54 -4.10 17.09
N VAL A 192 -0.02 -2.91 17.42
CA VAL A 192 -0.85 -1.73 17.72
C VAL A 192 -1.22 -0.97 16.44
N ASN A 193 -0.30 -0.84 15.47
CA ASN A 193 -0.55 -0.05 14.27
C ASN A 193 -1.56 -0.65 13.30
N THR A 194 -1.72 -1.97 13.29
CA THR A 194 -2.70 -2.66 12.44
C THR A 194 -4.14 -2.52 12.93
N ARG A 195 -4.37 -1.92 14.12
CA ARG A 195 -5.70 -1.76 14.69
C ARG A 195 -6.50 -0.63 14.01
N PRO A 196 -7.84 -0.76 13.91
CA PRO A 196 -8.68 0.25 13.26
C PRO A 196 -8.48 1.66 13.85
N ALA A 197 -8.59 2.69 13.01
CA ALA A 197 -8.40 4.08 13.43
C ALA A 197 -9.25 4.47 14.65
N LYS A 198 -10.49 3.98 14.72
CA LYS A 198 -11.39 4.21 15.86
C LYS A 198 -10.91 3.57 17.16
N VAL A 199 -10.21 2.43 17.09
CA VAL A 199 -9.56 1.81 18.27
C VAL A 199 -8.38 2.66 18.72
N LYS A 200 -7.59 3.20 17.77
CA LYS A 200 -6.54 4.17 18.11
C LYS A 200 -7.11 5.44 18.75
N SER A 201 -8.25 5.96 18.26
CA SER A 201 -8.98 7.06 18.91
C SER A 201 -9.39 6.73 20.34
N LEU A 202 -9.86 5.51 20.60
CA LEU A 202 -10.15 5.05 21.96
C LEU A 202 -8.88 4.96 22.82
N ILE A 203 -7.77 4.45 22.27
CA ILE A 203 -6.49 4.41 22.97
C ILE A 203 -6.03 5.82 23.36
N LEU A 204 -6.13 6.80 22.45
CA LEU A 204 -5.80 8.20 22.76
C LEU A 204 -6.69 8.75 23.87
N LEU A 205 -7.99 8.48 23.83
CA LEU A 205 -8.93 8.91 24.87
C LEU A 205 -8.58 8.29 26.24
N VAL A 206 -8.28 7.00 26.30
CA VAL A 206 -7.87 6.29 27.53
C VAL A 206 -6.54 6.83 28.06
N LYS A 207 -5.55 7.05 27.19
CA LYS A 207 -4.25 7.62 27.58
C LYS A 207 -4.38 9.06 28.06
N HIS A 208 -5.29 9.84 27.48
CA HIS A 208 -5.54 11.21 27.90
C HIS A 208 -6.23 11.25 29.26
N TRP A 209 -7.24 10.40 29.50
CA TRP A 209 -7.81 10.18 30.83
C TRP A 209 -6.72 9.82 31.84
N TYR A 210 -5.91 8.80 31.54
CA TYR A 210 -4.80 8.37 32.40
C TYR A 210 -3.82 9.52 32.72
N ARG A 211 -3.45 10.32 31.71
CA ARG A 211 -2.59 11.50 31.93
C ARG A 211 -3.21 12.53 32.88
N GLN A 212 -4.53 12.72 32.84
CA GLN A 212 -5.23 13.64 33.74
C GLN A 212 -5.25 13.10 35.18
N VAL A 213 -5.46 11.79 35.35
CA VAL A 213 -5.34 11.11 36.65
C VAL A 213 -3.92 11.26 37.22
N CYS A 214 -2.88 11.01 36.40
CA CYS A 214 -1.48 11.17 36.81
C CYS A 214 -1.12 12.59 37.27
N ARG A 215 -1.73 13.63 36.67
CA ARG A 215 -1.45 15.04 37.02
C ARG A 215 -2.05 15.42 38.38
N GLU A 216 -3.19 14.86 38.74
CA GLU A 216 -3.87 15.13 40.02
C GLU A 216 -3.16 14.42 41.20
N GLU A 217 -2.46 13.32 40.94
CA GLU A 217 -1.86 12.44 41.96
C GLU A 217 -0.32 12.49 42.02
N ALA A 218 0.28 13.52 41.42
CA ALA A 218 1.71 13.66 41.09
C ALA A 218 2.72 13.60 42.27
N ARG A 219 2.31 13.20 43.48
CA ARG A 219 3.17 13.10 44.67
C ARG A 219 3.27 11.71 45.33
N ARG A 220 2.60 10.62 44.88
CA ARG A 220 2.51 9.39 45.74
C ARG A 220 2.64 7.97 45.13
N GLY A 221 3.07 7.73 43.88
CA GLY A 221 3.41 6.34 43.49
C GLY A 221 3.75 6.08 42.02
N VAL A 222 4.25 4.87 41.73
CA VAL A 222 4.56 4.39 40.37
C VAL A 222 3.30 3.76 39.76
N LEU A 223 2.62 4.51 38.88
CA LEU A 223 1.47 4.04 38.11
C LEU A 223 1.92 3.08 36.98
N PRO A 224 1.02 2.21 36.46
CA PRO A 224 1.38 1.30 35.38
C PRO A 224 1.75 2.06 34.10
N PRO A 225 2.62 1.52 33.25
CA PRO A 225 3.03 2.20 32.02
C PRO A 225 1.83 2.44 31.11
N ALA A 226 1.79 3.57 30.41
CA ALA A 226 0.70 3.89 29.47
C ALA A 226 0.48 2.79 28.42
N TYR A 227 1.53 2.04 28.08
CA TYR A 227 1.45 0.90 27.17
C TYR A 227 0.55 -0.25 27.69
N ALA A 228 0.47 -0.47 29.01
CA ALA A 228 -0.45 -1.44 29.60
C ALA A 228 -1.92 -1.07 29.30
N LEU A 229 -2.23 0.22 29.26
CA LEU A 229 -3.56 0.73 28.96
C LEU A 229 -3.86 0.66 27.45
N GLU A 230 -2.84 0.80 26.59
CA GLU A 230 -2.97 0.53 25.15
C GLU A 230 -3.39 -0.93 24.92
N LEU A 231 -2.70 -1.88 25.57
CA LEU A 231 -3.01 -3.31 25.49
C LEU A 231 -4.38 -3.66 26.08
N LEU A 232 -4.71 -3.10 27.25
CA LEU A 232 -6.01 -3.33 27.88
C LEU A 232 -7.16 -2.76 27.04
N THR A 233 -6.94 -1.65 26.34
CA THR A 233 -7.92 -1.09 25.39
C THR A 233 -8.12 -1.99 24.19
N ILE A 234 -7.04 -2.53 23.63
CA ILE A 234 -7.11 -3.51 22.53
C ILE A 234 -7.87 -4.76 22.99
N PHE A 235 -7.54 -5.29 24.17
CA PHE A 235 -8.24 -6.43 24.76
C PHE A 235 -9.74 -6.15 24.96
N ALA A 236 -10.09 -5.01 25.56
CA ALA A 236 -11.49 -4.61 25.76
C ALA A 236 -12.27 -4.57 24.45
N TRP A 237 -11.67 -4.01 23.39
CA TRP A 237 -12.28 -3.96 22.07
C TRP A 237 -12.38 -5.34 21.42
N GLU A 238 -11.33 -6.17 21.49
CA GLU A 238 -11.33 -7.53 20.91
C GLU A 238 -12.41 -8.41 21.57
N GLN A 239 -12.56 -8.34 22.89
CA GLN A 239 -13.51 -9.18 23.64
C GLN A 239 -14.95 -8.63 23.61
N GLY A 240 -15.11 -7.31 23.68
CA GLY A 240 -16.42 -6.65 23.84
C GLY A 240 -17.08 -6.16 22.56
N CYS A 241 -16.31 -5.84 21.53
CA CYS A 241 -16.82 -5.16 20.34
C CYS A 241 -16.47 -5.87 19.03
N GLY A 242 -15.18 -5.98 18.70
CA GLY A 242 -14.68 -6.57 17.45
C GLY A 242 -15.12 -5.85 16.17
N LYS A 243 -15.77 -4.68 16.26
CA LYS A 243 -16.30 -3.91 15.13
C LYS A 243 -15.48 -2.65 14.89
N ASN A 244 -15.42 -2.20 13.64
CA ASN A 244 -14.69 -0.99 13.25
C ASN A 244 -15.42 0.32 13.64
N ALA A 245 -16.74 0.25 13.89
CA ALA A 245 -17.56 1.38 14.33
C ALA A 245 -18.16 1.07 15.71
N PHE A 246 -17.90 1.95 16.67
CA PHE A 246 -18.41 1.86 18.05
C PHE A 246 -18.37 3.24 18.74
N SER A 247 -19.05 3.36 19.87
CA SER A 247 -19.06 4.58 20.70
C SER A 247 -17.80 4.64 21.59
N LEU A 248 -17.08 5.77 21.55
CA LEU A 248 -15.91 5.98 22.41
C LEU A 248 -16.27 5.98 23.89
N ALA A 249 -17.43 6.51 24.27
CA ALA A 249 -17.92 6.49 25.65
C ALA A 249 -18.08 5.06 26.17
N GLN A 250 -18.66 4.19 25.35
CA GLN A 250 -18.86 2.78 25.69
C GLN A 250 -17.53 2.02 25.77
N GLY A 251 -16.61 2.31 24.84
CA GLY A 251 -15.26 1.74 24.89
C GLY A 251 -14.49 2.18 26.13
N LEU A 252 -14.49 3.47 26.45
CA LEU A 252 -13.84 4.04 27.63
C LEU A 252 -14.43 3.43 28.90
N ARG A 253 -15.77 3.36 28.99
CA ARG A 253 -16.48 2.75 30.12
C ARG A 253 -16.10 1.29 30.35
N THR A 254 -15.87 0.55 29.28
CA THR A 254 -15.46 -0.86 29.33
C THR A 254 -14.02 -1.00 29.84
N VAL A 255 -13.10 -0.18 29.32
CA VAL A 255 -11.70 -0.16 29.77
C VAL A 255 -11.60 0.22 31.24
N LEU A 256 -12.31 1.26 31.69
CA LEU A 256 -12.36 1.64 33.10
C LEU A 256 -12.99 0.55 33.98
N GLY A 257 -13.97 -0.19 33.46
CA GLY A 257 -14.54 -1.36 34.13
C GLY A 257 -13.52 -2.48 34.35
N LEU A 258 -12.65 -2.74 33.36
CA LEU A 258 -11.55 -3.69 33.49
C LEU A 258 -10.48 -3.21 34.48
N ILE A 259 -10.14 -1.93 34.47
CA ILE A 259 -9.22 -1.33 35.45
C ILE A 259 -9.76 -1.50 36.86
N LYS A 260 -11.07 -1.29 37.09
CA LYS A 260 -11.71 -1.54 38.39
C LYS A 260 -11.56 -2.99 38.86
N GLN A 261 -11.50 -3.93 37.92
CA GLN A 261 -11.31 -5.36 38.17
C GLN A 261 -9.87 -5.82 37.98
N TYR A 262 -8.87 -4.93 38.12
CA TYR A 262 -7.46 -5.25 37.86
C TYR A 262 -6.95 -6.50 38.59
N ARG A 263 -7.46 -6.78 39.80
CA ARG A 263 -7.12 -7.99 40.59
C ARG A 263 -7.50 -9.29 39.91
N HIS A 264 -8.33 -9.24 38.87
CA HIS A 264 -8.75 -10.39 38.09
C HIS A 264 -8.18 -10.39 36.67
N LEU A 265 -7.40 -9.38 36.26
CA LEU A 265 -6.86 -9.34 34.90
C LEU A 265 -5.70 -10.31 34.70
N CYS A 266 -5.85 -11.17 33.69
CA CYS A 266 -4.80 -12.03 33.17
C CYS A 266 -4.95 -12.06 31.65
N VAL A 267 -4.15 -11.23 30.96
CA VAL A 267 -4.28 -10.93 29.53
C VAL A 267 -2.98 -11.28 28.82
N PHE A 268 -3.07 -12.03 27.73
CA PHE A 268 -1.94 -12.34 26.86
C PHE A 268 -2.44 -12.68 25.45
N TRP A 269 -1.52 -12.69 24.49
CA TRP A 269 -1.80 -13.08 23.10
C TRP A 269 -0.80 -14.15 22.66
N THR A 270 -1.25 -15.09 21.84
CA THR A 270 -0.41 -16.15 21.26
C THR A 270 0.04 -15.84 19.82
N LEU A 271 0.02 -14.55 19.45
CA LEU A 271 0.29 -14.11 18.07
C LEU A 271 1.74 -14.35 17.65
N HIS A 272 2.70 -14.08 18.54
CA HIS A 272 4.13 -14.17 18.24
C HIS A 272 4.83 -15.29 19.00
N TYR A 273 4.31 -15.70 20.16
CA TYR A 273 4.78 -16.83 20.97
C TYR A 273 3.58 -17.69 21.38
N GLY A 274 3.80 -18.94 21.81
CA GLY A 274 2.70 -19.83 22.21
C GLY A 274 3.18 -21.04 22.97
N PHE A 275 2.28 -22.00 23.19
CA PHE A 275 2.56 -23.20 23.98
C PHE A 275 3.18 -24.36 23.18
N GLU A 276 3.54 -24.12 21.92
CA GLU A 276 4.10 -25.10 20.98
C GLU A 276 5.51 -25.58 21.40
N ASP A 277 6.35 -24.66 21.87
CA ASP A 277 7.69 -24.98 22.38
C ASP A 277 7.65 -25.29 23.88
N THR A 278 8.37 -26.33 24.32
CA THR A 278 8.29 -26.82 25.71
C THR A 278 8.85 -25.81 26.72
N ALA A 279 9.95 -25.12 26.39
CA ALA A 279 10.58 -24.15 27.29
C ALA A 279 9.71 -22.89 27.40
N VAL A 280 9.24 -22.37 26.27
CA VAL A 280 8.35 -21.21 26.21
C VAL A 280 6.99 -21.50 26.86
N SER A 281 6.42 -22.69 26.64
CA SER A 281 5.15 -23.13 27.24
C SER A 281 5.23 -23.18 28.77
N ARG A 282 6.31 -23.76 29.32
CA ARG A 282 6.53 -23.78 30.78
C ARG A 282 6.64 -22.38 31.36
N PHE A 283 7.42 -21.51 30.71
CA PHE A 283 7.59 -20.13 31.16
C PHE A 283 6.29 -19.32 31.08
N LEU A 284 5.51 -19.47 30.01
CA LEU A 284 4.22 -18.80 29.87
C LEU A 284 3.25 -19.21 30.99
N ARG A 285 3.19 -20.51 31.33
CA ARG A 285 2.36 -20.97 32.46
C ARG A 285 2.77 -20.29 33.77
N GLN A 286 4.07 -20.23 34.04
CA GLN A 286 4.59 -19.52 35.23
C GLN A 286 4.26 -18.03 35.22
N GLN A 287 4.35 -17.36 34.07
CA GLN A 287 3.97 -15.94 33.94
C GLN A 287 2.48 -15.71 34.23
N LEU A 288 1.60 -16.59 33.75
CA LEU A 288 0.16 -16.47 33.94
C LEU A 288 -0.29 -16.79 35.38
N GLU A 289 0.55 -17.44 36.17
CA GLU A 289 0.32 -17.70 37.61
C GLU A 289 0.78 -16.55 38.52
N ARG A 290 1.42 -15.52 37.97
CA ARG A 290 1.89 -14.36 38.75
C ARG A 290 0.75 -13.54 39.34
N PRO A 291 1.02 -12.75 40.40
CA PRO A 291 0.01 -11.87 40.99
C PRO A 291 -0.60 -10.91 39.96
N ARG A 292 -1.93 -10.90 39.89
CA ARG A 292 -2.70 -10.05 38.94
C ARG A 292 -2.63 -8.57 39.32
N PRO A 293 -2.68 -7.64 38.34
CA PRO A 293 -2.94 -7.88 36.92
C PRO A 293 -1.70 -8.41 36.21
N VAL A 294 -1.89 -9.46 35.41
CA VAL A 294 -0.87 -9.94 34.46
C VAL A 294 -1.33 -9.50 33.07
N ILE A 295 -0.51 -8.71 32.38
CA ILE A 295 -0.76 -8.26 31.00
C ILE A 295 0.55 -8.47 30.23
N LEU A 296 0.67 -9.57 29.51
CA LEU A 296 1.88 -9.89 28.76
C LEU A 296 1.91 -9.10 27.45
N ASP A 297 3.08 -8.50 27.16
CA ASP A 297 3.33 -7.86 25.87
C ASP A 297 3.19 -8.91 24.75
N PRO A 298 2.33 -8.69 23.73
CA PRO A 298 2.19 -9.62 22.61
C PRO A 298 3.48 -9.87 21.82
N ALA A 299 4.49 -8.99 21.94
CA ALA A 299 5.77 -9.10 21.25
C ALA A 299 6.91 -9.71 22.11
N ASP A 300 6.78 -9.72 23.43
CA ASP A 300 7.80 -10.22 24.37
C ASP A 300 7.13 -10.98 25.53
N PRO A 301 7.23 -12.32 25.59
CA PRO A 301 6.56 -13.11 26.62
C PRO A 301 7.16 -12.90 28.02
N THR A 302 8.33 -12.27 28.13
CA THR A 302 8.97 -11.97 29.43
C THR A 302 8.45 -10.68 30.04
N TRP A 303 7.83 -9.80 29.23
CA TRP A 303 7.42 -8.49 29.67
C TRP A 303 5.95 -8.45 30.09
N ASP A 304 5.73 -8.64 31.40
CA ASP A 304 4.44 -8.36 32.03
C ASP A 304 4.33 -6.86 32.34
N VAL A 305 3.51 -6.14 31.59
CA VAL A 305 3.25 -4.72 31.80
C VAL A 305 2.15 -4.46 32.84
N GLY A 306 1.42 -5.50 33.25
CA GLY A 306 0.48 -5.46 34.37
C GLY A 306 1.20 -5.49 35.72
N ASN A 307 2.14 -6.42 35.86
CA ASN A 307 3.12 -6.55 36.95
C ASN A 307 2.56 -6.53 38.38
N GLY A 308 1.35 -7.04 38.57
CA GLY A 308 0.78 -7.22 39.91
C GLY A 308 0.67 -5.93 40.73
N ALA A 309 1.03 -6.03 42.00
CA ALA A 309 1.04 -4.91 42.96
C ALA A 309 2.25 -3.97 42.81
N SER A 310 3.16 -4.25 41.86
CA SER A 310 4.32 -3.36 41.61
C SER A 310 3.85 -1.99 41.14
N TRP A 311 2.73 -1.93 40.42
CA TRP A 311 2.07 -0.71 39.97
C TRP A 311 0.82 -0.41 40.77
N ARG A 312 0.55 0.87 40.98
CA ARG A 312 -0.63 1.37 41.71
C ARG A 312 -1.92 1.34 40.86
N TRP A 313 -2.34 0.13 40.45
CA TRP A 313 -3.61 -0.09 39.75
C TRP A 313 -4.83 0.21 40.63
N ASP A 314 -4.69 0.13 41.96
CA ASP A 314 -5.69 0.50 42.95
C ASP A 314 -6.11 1.97 42.82
N ILE A 315 -5.16 2.86 42.56
CA ILE A 315 -5.40 4.28 42.34
C ILE A 315 -6.25 4.49 41.07
N LEU A 316 -5.85 3.88 39.95
CA LEU A 316 -6.62 3.95 38.71
C LEU A 316 -8.02 3.33 38.86
N ALA A 317 -8.15 2.27 39.66
CA ALA A 317 -9.43 1.62 39.94
C ALA A 317 -10.35 2.48 40.82
N GLN A 318 -9.79 3.20 41.79
CA GLN A 318 -10.54 4.15 42.62
C GLN A 318 -11.11 5.28 41.75
N GLU A 319 -10.29 5.89 40.90
CA GLU A 319 -10.72 6.98 40.03
C GLU A 319 -11.66 6.50 38.92
N ALA A 320 -11.43 5.31 38.35
CA ALA A 320 -12.37 4.67 37.44
C ALA A 320 -13.73 4.39 38.11
N GLY A 321 -13.77 4.18 39.43
CA GLY A 321 -14.98 3.93 40.19
C GLY A 321 -15.81 5.17 40.52
N SER A 322 -15.17 6.34 40.63
CA SER A 322 -15.80 7.61 40.97
C SER A 322 -16.35 8.36 39.75
N CYS A 323 -15.94 7.99 38.53
CA CYS A 323 -16.15 8.80 37.35
C CYS A 323 -17.43 8.48 36.53
N TYR A 324 -18.22 7.46 36.87
CA TYR A 324 -19.34 7.01 36.03
C TYR A 324 -20.54 7.95 35.97
N GLU A 325 -20.68 8.86 36.93
CA GLU A 325 -21.74 9.89 36.95
C GLU A 325 -21.37 11.15 36.13
N ARG A 326 -20.23 11.12 35.43
CA ARG A 326 -19.75 12.27 34.64
C ARG A 326 -20.42 12.33 33.26
N PRO A 327 -20.63 13.52 32.68
CA PRO A 327 -21.21 13.73 31.34
C PRO A 327 -20.71 12.81 30.22
N CYS A 328 -19.44 12.39 30.24
CA CYS A 328 -18.88 11.48 29.24
C CYS A 328 -19.44 10.04 29.29
N PHE A 329 -20.10 9.68 30.39
CA PHE A 329 -20.78 8.39 30.58
C PHE A 329 -22.30 8.53 30.69
N LEU A 330 -22.86 9.69 30.34
CA LEU A 330 -24.31 9.91 30.27
C LEU A 330 -24.75 10.00 28.81
N GLN A 331 -25.78 9.23 28.46
CA GLN A 331 -26.44 9.31 27.16
C GLN A 331 -27.28 10.59 27.07
N ALA A 332 -27.60 11.06 25.85
CA ALA A 332 -28.37 12.29 25.63
C ALA A 332 -29.77 12.29 26.31
N ALA A 333 -30.33 11.11 26.59
CA ALA A 333 -31.59 10.93 27.31
C ALA A 333 -31.44 10.82 28.84
N GLY A 334 -30.24 11.06 29.40
CA GLY A 334 -29.96 11.00 30.84
C GLY A 334 -29.59 9.62 31.40
N GLY A 335 -29.70 8.55 30.61
CA GLY A 335 -29.31 7.19 31.04
C GLY A 335 -27.81 6.93 31.01
N ALA A 336 -27.28 6.11 31.92
CA ALA A 336 -25.86 5.75 31.95
C ALA A 336 -25.42 4.94 30.72
N VAL A 337 -24.22 5.23 30.20
CA VAL A 337 -23.57 4.47 29.13
C VAL A 337 -23.16 3.11 29.68
N GLN A 338 -23.65 2.05 29.07
CA GLN A 338 -23.33 0.68 29.48
C GLN A 338 -22.00 0.21 28.86
N PRO A 339 -21.18 -0.56 29.58
CA PRO A 339 -19.99 -1.21 28.99
C PRO A 339 -20.37 -2.25 27.94
N TRP A 340 -19.40 -2.80 27.21
CA TRP A 340 -19.62 -3.93 26.30
C TRP A 340 -19.86 -5.24 27.07
N GLU A 341 -20.73 -6.12 26.56
CA GLU A 341 -21.10 -7.40 27.19
C GLU A 341 -20.59 -8.61 26.37
N ARG A 342 -19.74 -9.48 26.97
CA ARG A 342 -19.38 -10.84 26.49
C ARG A 342 -18.54 -11.64 27.50
N LEU A 343 -18.38 -12.94 27.24
CA LEU A 343 -17.77 -14.00 28.08
C LEU A 343 -16.41 -13.69 28.78
N GLY A 344 -15.65 -12.67 28.34
CA GLY A 344 -14.36 -12.27 28.92
C GLY A 344 -14.34 -10.88 29.59
N LEU A 345 -15.51 -10.27 29.79
CA LEU A 345 -15.68 -8.93 30.38
C LEU A 345 -16.56 -8.98 31.65
N PRO A 346 -16.42 -8.00 32.57
CA PRO A 346 -17.23 -7.93 33.78
C PRO A 346 -18.74 -7.97 33.51
N ARG A 347 -19.50 -8.88 34.15
CA ARG A 347 -20.97 -8.78 34.26
C ARG A 347 -21.35 -7.91 35.46
N ALA A 348 -22.35 -7.06 35.31
CA ALA A 348 -22.92 -6.32 36.44
C ALA A 348 -23.49 -7.32 37.47
N GLY A 349 -22.84 -7.45 38.63
CA GLY A 349 -23.28 -8.29 39.75
C GLY A 349 -22.53 -9.61 40.01
N ALA A 350 -21.52 -9.98 39.20
CA ALA A 350 -20.75 -11.22 39.42
C ALA A 350 -19.38 -10.94 40.07
N ALA A 351 -19.03 -11.71 41.10
CA ALA A 351 -17.72 -11.67 41.75
C ALA A 351 -16.75 -12.61 41.02
N GLY A 352 -15.78 -12.05 40.27
CA GLY A 352 -14.64 -12.76 39.70
C GLY A 352 -14.66 -13.01 38.18
N LEU A 353 -13.48 -12.95 37.56
CA LEU A 353 -13.19 -13.52 36.22
C LEU A 353 -12.47 -14.87 36.46
N ASP A 354 -13.21 -15.97 36.44
CA ASP A 354 -12.62 -17.31 36.62
C ASP A 354 -11.95 -17.81 35.33
N HIS A 355 -10.69 -18.24 35.47
CA HIS A 355 -9.78 -18.86 34.49
C HIS A 355 -9.13 -18.01 33.38
N PRO A 356 -7.89 -18.34 32.95
CA PRO A 356 -7.16 -17.58 31.92
C PRO A 356 -7.92 -17.62 30.59
N ILE A 357 -8.22 -16.45 30.03
CA ILE A 357 -8.99 -16.33 28.79
C ILE A 357 -8.06 -16.67 27.61
N GLN A 358 -7.98 -17.96 27.28
CA GLN A 358 -7.30 -18.45 26.09
C GLN A 358 -8.13 -18.13 24.85
N ARG A 359 -7.47 -17.68 23.78
CA ARG A 359 -8.07 -17.59 22.45
C ARG A 359 -7.76 -18.88 21.71
N ASP A 360 -8.77 -19.73 21.54
CA ASP A 360 -8.76 -20.77 20.53
C ASP A 360 -10.13 -20.88 19.85
N SER A 361 -10.12 -21.11 18.54
CA SER A 361 -11.33 -21.24 17.72
C SER A 361 -11.30 -22.58 17.00
N ALA A 362 -11.60 -23.66 17.74
CA ALA A 362 -12.10 -24.92 17.20
C ALA A 362 -12.65 -25.79 18.34
N GLN A 363 -13.75 -26.50 18.06
CA GLN A 363 -14.42 -27.57 18.83
C GLN A 363 -15.67 -27.19 19.68
N ARG A 364 -16.78 -27.85 19.31
CA ARG A 364 -18.10 -28.06 19.98
C ARG A 364 -18.20 -29.58 20.29
N PRO A 365 -19.12 -30.15 21.12
CA PRO A 365 -20.58 -29.85 21.22
C PRO A 365 -21.19 -30.09 22.67
N PRO A 366 -22.48 -30.46 22.90
CA PRO A 366 -23.53 -29.61 23.52
C PRO A 366 -24.27 -30.21 24.75
N GLU A 367 -25.19 -29.44 25.38
CA GLU A 367 -26.60 -29.79 25.72
C GLU A 367 -27.20 -29.11 26.98
N GLU A 368 -28.55 -29.06 26.96
CA GLU A 368 -29.55 -28.90 28.05
C GLU A 368 -30.10 -27.52 28.49
N ASN A 369 -31.26 -27.20 27.87
CA ASN A 369 -32.55 -26.82 28.48
C ASN A 369 -32.61 -26.37 29.97
N ARG A 370 -33.22 -25.19 30.22
CA ARG A 370 -34.59 -25.11 30.78
C ARG A 370 -35.10 -23.67 30.96
N SER A 371 -36.38 -23.55 30.62
CA SER A 371 -37.40 -22.54 30.85
C SER A 371 -37.37 -21.89 32.25
N LEU A 372 -37.92 -20.67 32.38
CA LEU A 372 -39.11 -20.39 33.22
C LEU A 372 -39.57 -18.92 33.13
N HIS A 373 -40.89 -18.78 33.25
CA HIS A 373 -41.76 -17.61 33.14
C HIS A 373 -41.63 -16.58 34.29
N ALA A 374 -42.03 -15.33 34.01
CA ALA A 374 -42.96 -14.52 34.84
C ALA A 374 -43.27 -13.19 34.08
N VAL A 375 -44.46 -13.00 33.51
CA VAL A 375 -45.69 -12.42 34.09
C VAL A 375 -45.66 -10.88 34.26
N ARG A 376 -46.51 -10.27 33.41
CA ARG A 376 -47.16 -8.93 33.35
C ARG A 376 -47.67 -8.40 34.71
N PRO A 377 -48.01 -7.08 34.90
CA PRO A 377 -49.09 -6.38 34.16
C PRO A 377 -48.93 -4.86 33.90
N ARG A 378 -49.39 -4.40 32.72
CA ARG A 378 -50.58 -3.53 32.45
C ARG A 378 -50.65 -2.22 33.25
N THR A 379 -50.79 -1.11 32.52
CA THR A 379 -52.00 -0.25 32.39
C THR A 379 -51.69 0.83 31.34
N GLY A 380 -52.46 0.93 30.25
CA GLY A 380 -53.60 1.84 30.11
C GLY A 380 -53.09 3.21 29.64
N GLY A 381 -53.36 3.73 28.44
CA GLY A 381 -54.55 3.65 27.59
C GLY A 381 -55.08 5.07 27.42
N ARG A 382 -55.04 5.62 26.20
CA ARG A 382 -56.04 6.54 25.61
C ARG A 382 -55.51 7.17 24.31
N ARG A 383 -56.08 6.69 23.20
CA ARG A 383 -56.46 7.48 22.01
C ARG A 383 -57.90 7.98 22.27
N PRO A 384 -58.45 9.00 21.58
CA PRO A 384 -58.93 8.79 20.21
C PRO A 384 -58.94 10.03 19.28
N SER A 385 -58.88 9.80 17.95
CA SER A 385 -59.88 10.15 16.90
C SER A 385 -59.93 11.64 16.52
N GLY A 386 -59.89 12.10 15.27
CA GLY A 386 -60.22 11.64 13.90
C GLY A 386 -60.59 12.93 13.10
N PRO A 387 -61.17 12.93 11.88
CA PRO A 387 -61.15 12.00 10.74
C PRO A 387 -60.64 12.66 9.43
N ALA A 388 -60.67 11.90 8.32
CA ALA A 388 -60.24 12.23 6.95
C ALA A 388 -61.15 13.24 6.21
N PRO A 389 -60.81 13.70 4.98
CA PRO A 389 -61.19 12.95 3.76
C PRO A 389 -60.19 13.01 2.57
N GLY A 390 -60.27 12.04 1.65
CA GLY A 390 -59.72 12.11 0.27
C GLY A 390 -60.84 12.39 -0.75
N PRO A 391 -60.79 11.93 -2.02
CA PRO A 391 -59.67 11.72 -2.96
C PRO A 391 -59.92 12.41 -4.33
N SER A 392 -58.91 12.49 -5.22
CA SER A 392 -59.03 12.34 -6.71
C SER A 392 -57.95 13.11 -7.48
N GLY A 393 -57.41 12.47 -8.53
CA GLY A 393 -56.59 13.14 -9.55
C GLY A 393 -55.53 12.22 -10.14
N ALA A 394 -55.94 11.33 -11.05
CA ALA A 394 -55.02 10.58 -11.90
C ALA A 394 -54.29 11.54 -12.85
N ALA A 395 -52.96 11.59 -12.75
CA ALA A 395 -52.07 12.03 -13.82
C ALA A 395 -50.67 11.47 -13.58
N SER A 396 -50.09 10.90 -14.63
CA SER A 396 -48.68 10.51 -14.77
C SER A 396 -47.74 11.57 -14.20
N ILE A 397 -46.93 11.24 -13.17
CA ILE A 397 -45.84 12.11 -12.72
C ILE A 397 -44.59 11.28 -12.40
N ILE A 398 -43.67 11.30 -13.37
CA ILE A 398 -42.23 11.20 -13.14
C ILE A 398 -41.81 12.40 -12.29
N PRO A 399 -41.08 12.25 -11.17
CA PRO A 399 -40.36 13.38 -10.57
C PRO A 399 -38.95 13.43 -11.15
N SER A 400 -38.83 14.10 -12.28
CA SER A 400 -37.61 14.80 -12.67
C SER A 400 -37.41 15.98 -11.72
N THR A 401 -36.40 15.91 -10.86
CA THR A 401 -35.63 17.04 -10.31
C THR A 401 -34.57 16.47 -9.35
N LEU A 402 -33.43 16.03 -9.90
CA LEU A 402 -32.21 15.97 -9.10
C LEU A 402 -31.79 17.43 -8.90
N GLY A 403 -32.05 17.99 -7.72
CA GLY A 403 -31.58 19.32 -7.34
C GLY A 403 -30.09 19.45 -7.67
N THR A 404 -29.74 20.60 -8.24
CA THR A 404 -28.44 21.03 -8.77
C THR A 404 -27.24 20.61 -7.90
N ALA A 405 -26.79 19.36 -8.07
CA ALA A 405 -25.48 18.94 -7.59
C ALA A 405 -24.45 19.54 -8.55
N SER A 406 -23.61 20.45 -8.07
CA SER A 406 -22.50 21.03 -8.84
C SER A 406 -21.73 19.95 -9.57
N GLY A 407 -21.54 20.12 -10.88
CA GLY A 407 -20.81 19.16 -11.71
C GLY A 407 -19.39 18.97 -11.20
N LEU A 408 -18.92 17.71 -11.21
CA LEU A 408 -17.57 17.35 -10.72
C LEU A 408 -16.46 18.22 -11.31
N SER A 409 -16.66 18.71 -12.55
CA SER A 409 -15.76 19.61 -13.28
C SER A 409 -15.47 20.94 -12.59
N GLN A 410 -16.38 21.43 -11.74
CA GLN A 410 -16.28 22.72 -11.05
C GLN A 410 -15.57 22.64 -9.69
N ILE A 411 -15.31 21.43 -9.20
CA ILE A 411 -14.75 21.20 -7.85
C ILE A 411 -13.23 21.20 -7.94
N ALA A 412 -12.55 22.03 -7.13
CA ALA A 412 -11.10 22.04 -7.10
C ALA A 412 -10.52 20.73 -6.52
N ALA A 413 -9.34 20.34 -6.98
CA ALA A 413 -8.67 19.10 -6.56
C ALA A 413 -8.56 18.92 -5.03
N LYS A 414 -8.35 20.02 -4.29
CA LYS A 414 -8.26 20.05 -2.82
C LYS A 414 -9.59 19.81 -2.09
N ASP A 415 -10.71 20.09 -2.75
CA ASP A 415 -12.04 20.07 -2.18
C ASP A 415 -12.81 18.76 -2.48
N LEU A 416 -12.26 17.88 -3.33
CA LEU A 416 -12.87 16.60 -3.68
C LEU A 416 -13.17 15.74 -2.45
N ASP A 417 -12.31 15.75 -1.44
CA ASP A 417 -12.54 14.98 -0.21
C ASP A 417 -13.71 15.49 0.61
N ARG A 418 -13.84 16.82 0.70
CA ARG A 418 -14.98 17.48 1.34
C ARG A 418 -16.26 17.17 0.57
N PHE A 419 -16.23 17.27 -0.77
CA PHE A 419 -17.37 16.92 -1.62
C PHE A 419 -17.86 15.49 -1.39
N ILE A 420 -16.95 14.52 -1.27
CA ILE A 420 -17.32 13.13 -0.98
C ILE A 420 -18.02 13.01 0.38
N GLN A 421 -17.51 13.68 1.43
CA GLN A 421 -18.15 13.66 2.74
C GLN A 421 -19.55 14.26 2.71
N ASP A 422 -19.67 15.42 2.07
CA ASP A 422 -20.85 16.27 2.17
C ASP A 422 -21.98 15.79 1.25
N HIS A 423 -21.65 15.23 0.08
CA HIS A 423 -22.64 14.93 -0.96
C HIS A 423 -22.72 13.45 -1.36
N LEU A 424 -21.62 12.69 -1.32
CA LEU A 424 -21.62 11.33 -1.86
C LEU A 424 -21.84 10.26 -0.80
N LYS A 425 -21.35 10.48 0.43
CA LYS A 425 -21.45 9.49 1.50
C LYS A 425 -22.92 9.23 1.89
N PRO A 426 -23.31 7.95 2.00
CA PRO A 426 -24.68 7.56 2.32
C PRO A 426 -25.07 8.06 3.72
N ASN A 427 -26.36 8.35 3.91
CA ASN A 427 -26.88 8.82 5.19
C ASN A 427 -26.89 7.65 6.21
N PRO A 428 -26.20 7.76 7.36
CA PRO A 428 -26.12 6.68 8.35
C PRO A 428 -27.49 6.26 8.92
N GLN A 429 -28.43 7.20 9.05
CA GLN A 429 -29.78 6.92 9.52
C GLN A 429 -30.54 6.07 8.51
N PHE A 430 -30.48 6.44 7.21
CA PHE A 430 -31.09 5.67 6.14
C PHE A 430 -30.50 4.25 6.07
N GLN A 431 -29.17 4.12 6.12
CA GLN A 431 -28.52 2.80 6.14
C GLN A 431 -28.98 1.93 7.31
N LYS A 432 -29.16 2.51 8.51
CA LYS A 432 -29.66 1.80 9.69
C LYS A 432 -31.11 1.36 9.52
N GLN A 433 -31.96 2.23 8.97
CA GLN A 433 -33.36 1.90 8.67
C GLN A 433 -33.45 0.74 7.66
N VAL A 434 -32.67 0.81 6.59
CA VAL A 434 -32.65 -0.23 5.55
C VAL A 434 -32.06 -1.54 6.08
N SER A 435 -31.00 -1.51 6.88
CA SER A 435 -30.48 -2.74 7.51
C SER A 435 -31.56 -3.41 8.38
N LYS A 436 -32.32 -2.63 9.15
CA LYS A 436 -33.42 -3.14 9.96
C LYS A 436 -34.54 -3.73 9.08
N ALA A 437 -34.88 -3.06 7.98
CA ALA A 437 -35.88 -3.55 7.03
C ALA A 437 -35.45 -4.88 6.39
N ILE A 438 -34.19 -4.98 5.95
CA ILE A 438 -33.60 -6.21 5.43
C ILE A 438 -33.67 -7.33 6.49
N ASP A 439 -33.31 -7.05 7.74
CA ASP A 439 -33.34 -8.09 8.79
C ASP A 439 -34.77 -8.59 9.08
N VAL A 440 -35.79 -7.71 8.99
CA VAL A 440 -37.21 -8.10 9.07
C VAL A 440 -37.63 -8.97 7.89
N ILE A 441 -37.26 -8.57 6.67
CA ILE A 441 -37.50 -9.34 5.44
C ILE A 441 -36.92 -10.75 5.58
N LEU A 442 -35.67 -10.84 6.04
CA LEU A 442 -34.98 -12.12 6.20
C LEU A 442 -35.58 -13.00 7.30
N SER A 443 -36.02 -12.43 8.44
CA SER A 443 -36.72 -13.20 9.48
C SER A 443 -37.99 -13.83 8.93
N ARG A 444 -38.76 -13.04 8.18
CA ARG A 444 -40.04 -13.49 7.62
C ARG A 444 -39.87 -14.58 6.57
N LEU A 445 -38.92 -14.40 5.65
CA LEU A 445 -38.61 -15.41 4.65
C LEU A 445 -38.11 -16.71 5.30
N ARG A 446 -37.38 -16.65 6.42
CA ARG A 446 -36.96 -17.84 7.18
C ARG A 446 -38.11 -18.54 7.91
N GLU A 447 -39.08 -17.80 8.43
CA GLU A 447 -40.18 -18.35 9.22
C GLU A 447 -41.31 -18.92 8.37
N LYS A 448 -41.63 -18.28 7.23
CA LYS A 448 -42.85 -18.56 6.46
C LYS A 448 -42.65 -19.27 5.13
N CYS A 449 -41.45 -19.25 4.53
CA CYS A 449 -41.22 -19.95 3.27
C CYS A 449 -41.02 -21.46 3.51
N VAL A 450 -41.61 -22.28 2.63
CA VAL A 450 -41.48 -23.75 2.64
C VAL A 450 -40.03 -24.19 2.45
N TYR A 451 -39.30 -23.49 1.56
CA TYR A 451 -37.90 -23.74 1.29
C TYR A 451 -37.04 -23.12 2.39
N LYS A 452 -36.28 -23.95 3.12
CA LYS A 452 -35.40 -23.50 4.19
C LYS A 452 -34.09 -22.95 3.61
N ALA A 453 -33.82 -21.69 3.91
CA ALA A 453 -32.53 -21.06 3.61
C ALA A 453 -31.43 -21.64 4.52
N SER A 454 -30.28 -21.98 3.95
CA SER A 454 -29.09 -22.41 4.69
C SER A 454 -28.37 -21.21 5.31
N ARG A 455 -28.18 -20.15 4.51
CA ARG A 455 -27.56 -18.88 4.91
C ARG A 455 -27.97 -17.74 4.00
N VAL A 456 -27.60 -16.53 4.39
CA VAL A 456 -27.93 -15.30 3.65
C VAL A 456 -26.72 -14.39 3.59
N SER A 457 -26.47 -13.82 2.41
CA SER A 457 -25.46 -12.80 2.18
C SER A 457 -26.08 -11.51 1.65
N LYS A 458 -25.47 -10.37 2.03
CA LYS A 458 -25.82 -9.04 1.54
C LYS A 458 -24.78 -8.66 0.47
N GLY A 459 -25.16 -8.64 -0.80
CA GLY A 459 -24.40 -8.18 -1.96
C GLY A 459 -24.82 -6.79 -2.45
N GLY A 460 -24.62 -6.50 -3.73
CA GLY A 460 -24.83 -5.16 -4.29
C GLY A 460 -23.88 -4.10 -3.73
N SER A 461 -24.05 -2.85 -4.15
CA SER A 461 -23.26 -1.71 -3.66
C SER A 461 -23.34 -1.57 -2.13
N PHE A 462 -24.52 -1.81 -1.55
CA PHE A 462 -24.71 -1.80 -0.11
C PHE A 462 -23.88 -2.88 0.60
N GLY A 463 -23.90 -4.11 0.09
CA GLY A 463 -23.11 -5.22 0.63
C GLY A 463 -21.60 -4.99 0.54
N ARG A 464 -21.15 -4.42 -0.58
CA ARG A 464 -19.74 -4.05 -0.84
C ARG A 464 -19.28 -2.78 -0.12
N GLY A 465 -20.20 -2.05 0.51
CA GLY A 465 -19.91 -0.77 1.20
C GLY A 465 -19.49 0.34 0.25
N THR A 466 -20.06 0.36 -0.95
CA THR A 466 -19.82 1.35 -2.02
C THR A 466 -21.12 2.05 -2.43
N ASP A 467 -22.11 2.10 -1.55
CA ASP A 467 -23.39 2.77 -1.76
C ASP A 467 -23.27 4.30 -1.73
N LEU A 468 -23.99 4.96 -2.65
CA LEU A 468 -24.04 6.41 -2.79
C LEU A 468 -25.25 7.00 -2.08
N ARG A 469 -25.15 8.25 -1.63
CA ARG A 469 -26.29 9.04 -1.17
C ARG A 469 -27.32 9.21 -2.28
N GLY A 470 -28.60 9.24 -1.90
CA GLY A 470 -29.68 9.57 -2.83
C GLY A 470 -29.97 8.49 -3.86
N GLY A 471 -29.67 7.21 -3.57
CA GLY A 471 -30.00 6.07 -4.42
C GLY A 471 -28.91 5.01 -4.45
N CYS A 472 -29.23 3.78 -4.04
CA CYS A 472 -28.28 2.67 -3.99
C CYS A 472 -28.93 1.32 -4.31
N ASP A 473 -28.11 0.31 -4.61
CA ASP A 473 -28.55 -1.05 -4.84
C ASP A 473 -28.06 -2.00 -3.73
N ALA A 474 -28.88 -2.99 -3.40
CA ALA A 474 -28.53 -4.12 -2.55
C ALA A 474 -28.99 -5.45 -3.18
N GLU A 475 -28.16 -6.48 -3.03
CA GLU A 475 -28.54 -7.84 -3.40
C GLU A 475 -28.72 -8.65 -2.11
N LEU A 476 -29.84 -9.31 -1.94
CA LEU A 476 -30.07 -10.27 -0.86
C LEU A 476 -29.96 -11.67 -1.44
N VAL A 477 -28.79 -12.28 -1.25
CA VAL A 477 -28.47 -13.60 -1.77
C VAL A 477 -28.84 -14.63 -0.71
N ILE A 478 -29.80 -15.48 -1.03
CA ILE A 478 -30.35 -16.48 -0.11
C ILE A 478 -29.96 -17.85 -0.63
N PHE A 479 -29.17 -18.56 0.15
CA PHE A 479 -28.67 -19.88 -0.19
C PHE A 479 -29.67 -20.94 0.25
N PHE A 480 -30.00 -21.90 -0.63
CA PHE A 480 -30.97 -22.95 -0.34
C PHE A 480 -30.34 -24.34 -0.45
N ASN A 481 -30.71 -25.24 0.47
CA ASN A 481 -30.24 -26.63 0.49
C ASN A 481 -30.87 -27.50 -0.61
N CYS A 482 -31.92 -27.03 -1.29
CA CYS A 482 -32.57 -27.79 -2.36
C CYS A 482 -31.81 -27.73 -3.69
N PHE A 483 -30.79 -26.86 -3.81
CA PHE A 483 -29.90 -26.86 -4.95
C PHE A 483 -28.69 -27.74 -4.64
N ASN A 484 -28.46 -28.77 -5.45
CA ASN A 484 -27.30 -29.67 -5.34
C ASN A 484 -26.20 -29.29 -6.32
N ASP A 485 -26.55 -28.63 -7.43
CA ASP A 485 -25.60 -28.10 -8.40
C ASP A 485 -25.98 -26.70 -8.94
N TYR A 486 -25.17 -26.19 -9.88
CA TYR A 486 -25.42 -24.91 -10.53
C TYR A 486 -26.69 -24.90 -11.41
N LYS A 487 -26.99 -26.01 -12.10
CA LYS A 487 -28.10 -26.13 -13.06
C LYS A 487 -29.46 -26.17 -12.38
N ASP A 488 -29.54 -26.73 -11.18
CA ASP A 488 -30.75 -26.81 -10.35
C ASP A 488 -31.41 -25.44 -10.13
N GLN A 489 -30.62 -24.37 -10.14
CA GLN A 489 -31.10 -23.01 -10.00
C GLN A 489 -32.05 -22.59 -11.13
N SER A 490 -31.83 -23.06 -12.37
CA SER A 490 -32.70 -22.69 -13.49
C SER A 490 -34.12 -23.30 -13.36
N THR A 491 -34.22 -24.49 -12.77
CA THR A 491 -35.46 -25.26 -12.67
C THR A 491 -36.31 -24.86 -11.47
N CYS A 492 -35.70 -24.71 -10.28
CA CYS A 492 -36.46 -24.51 -9.03
C CYS A 492 -36.63 -23.03 -8.64
N ARG A 493 -35.84 -22.11 -9.19
CA ARG A 493 -35.87 -20.67 -8.83
C ARG A 493 -37.22 -19.98 -9.08
N PRO A 494 -37.97 -20.25 -10.17
CA PRO A 494 -39.28 -19.60 -10.38
C PRO A 494 -40.29 -19.91 -9.26
N GLN A 495 -40.34 -21.17 -8.81
CA GLN A 495 -41.25 -21.59 -7.73
C GLN A 495 -40.86 -20.95 -6.40
N ILE A 496 -39.57 -20.92 -6.07
CA ILE A 496 -39.05 -20.28 -4.85
C ILE A 496 -39.35 -18.77 -4.87
N LEU A 497 -39.12 -18.09 -5.99
CA LEU A 497 -39.40 -16.65 -6.12
C LEU A 497 -40.88 -16.33 -5.99
N SER A 498 -41.76 -17.14 -6.60
CA SER A 498 -43.22 -16.98 -6.49
C SER A 498 -43.68 -17.07 -5.03
N GLU A 499 -43.15 -18.02 -4.27
CA GLU A 499 -43.46 -18.17 -2.85
C GLU A 499 -42.94 -16.99 -2.03
N MET A 500 -41.68 -16.58 -2.25
CA MET A 500 -41.09 -15.43 -1.56
C MET A 500 -41.86 -14.14 -1.86
N TRP A 501 -42.35 -13.97 -3.09
CA TRP A 501 -43.23 -12.87 -3.47
C TRP A 501 -44.52 -12.88 -2.67
N ALA A 502 -45.25 -14.00 -2.67
CA ALA A 502 -46.50 -14.14 -1.94
C ALA A 502 -46.32 -13.90 -0.42
N GLN A 503 -45.20 -14.36 0.14
CA GLN A 503 -44.86 -14.08 1.52
C GLN A 503 -44.57 -12.60 1.76
N LEU A 504 -43.84 -11.90 0.89
CA LEU A 504 -43.58 -10.47 1.07
C LEU A 504 -44.87 -9.65 0.92
N GLU A 505 -45.66 -9.91 -0.10
CA GLU A 505 -46.92 -9.23 -0.40
C GLU A 505 -47.96 -9.38 0.73
N SER A 506 -48.17 -10.59 1.24
CA SER A 506 -49.24 -10.90 2.22
C SER A 506 -49.08 -10.30 3.62
N GLY A 507 -47.99 -9.61 3.94
CA GLY A 507 -47.83 -9.07 5.30
C GLY A 507 -46.75 -8.01 5.46
N TRP A 508 -46.44 -7.29 4.39
CA TRP A 508 -45.67 -6.06 4.50
C TRP A 508 -46.61 -4.89 4.76
N GLN A 509 -46.93 -4.64 6.03
CA GLN A 509 -47.61 -3.43 6.50
C GLN A 509 -46.61 -2.55 7.24
N ASP A 510 -45.87 -1.70 6.51
CA ASP A 510 -44.89 -0.71 7.01
C ASP A 510 -44.10 -1.10 8.29
N PRO A 511 -43.26 -2.16 8.23
CA PRO A 511 -42.62 -2.72 9.43
C PRO A 511 -41.50 -1.85 10.03
N VAL A 512 -41.00 -0.86 9.29
CA VAL A 512 -39.95 0.06 9.76
C VAL A 512 -40.42 1.51 9.60
N PRO A 513 -40.59 2.26 10.71
CA PRO A 513 -41.00 3.66 10.64
C PRO A 513 -40.07 4.51 9.76
N GLY A 514 -40.68 5.23 8.82
CA GLY A 514 -39.97 6.14 7.90
C GLY A 514 -39.44 5.49 6.61
N LEU A 515 -39.77 4.23 6.34
CA LEU A 515 -39.49 3.56 5.06
C LEU A 515 -40.78 3.01 4.46
N SER A 516 -40.98 3.28 3.17
CA SER A 516 -42.04 2.69 2.34
C SER A 516 -41.43 1.66 1.40
N LEU A 517 -42.17 0.57 1.15
CA LEU A 517 -41.81 -0.45 0.18
C LEU A 517 -42.62 -0.24 -1.10
N LYS A 518 -41.94 -0.19 -2.24
CA LYS A 518 -42.56 -0.10 -3.56
C LYS A 518 -42.11 -1.27 -4.41
N PHE A 519 -43.05 -1.91 -5.09
CA PHE A 519 -42.73 -2.94 -6.08
C PHE A 519 -42.73 -2.32 -7.48
N PRO A 520 -41.74 -2.62 -8.34
CA PRO A 520 -41.74 -2.17 -9.72
C PRO A 520 -42.83 -2.89 -10.53
N GLU A 521 -43.38 -2.23 -11.55
CA GLU A 521 -44.41 -2.79 -12.44
C GLU A 521 -43.91 -3.95 -13.32
N ARG A 522 -42.59 -4.11 -13.48
CA ARG A 522 -41.96 -5.18 -14.27
C ARG A 522 -41.13 -6.09 -13.37
N THR A 523 -41.40 -7.39 -13.43
CA THR A 523 -40.61 -8.44 -12.78
C THR A 523 -39.46 -8.88 -13.68
N VAL A 524 -38.26 -9.01 -13.11
CA VAL A 524 -37.09 -9.55 -13.82
C VAL A 524 -37.09 -11.09 -13.65
N PRO A 525 -37.02 -11.87 -14.74
CA PRO A 525 -36.94 -13.32 -14.64
C PRO A 525 -35.75 -13.75 -13.77
N GLY A 526 -35.99 -14.56 -12.74
CA GLY A 526 -34.94 -15.09 -11.87
C GLY A 526 -34.50 -14.20 -10.71
N ALA A 527 -35.20 -13.09 -10.44
CA ALA A 527 -35.02 -12.32 -9.20
C ALA A 527 -36.36 -11.75 -8.72
N LEU A 528 -36.48 -11.38 -7.45
CA LEU A 528 -37.51 -10.41 -7.08
C LEU A 528 -36.94 -9.09 -6.61
N GLN A 529 -37.55 -8.02 -7.10
CA GLN A 529 -37.06 -6.66 -6.95
C GLN A 529 -38.11 -5.82 -6.25
N PHE A 530 -37.64 -4.97 -5.36
CA PHE A 530 -38.46 -3.98 -4.68
C PHE A 530 -37.58 -2.81 -4.26
N GLN A 531 -38.21 -1.67 -4.01
CA GLN A 531 -37.54 -0.45 -3.61
C GLN A 531 -37.95 -0.06 -2.19
N LEU A 532 -36.94 0.23 -1.35
CA LEU A 532 -37.13 0.81 -0.03
C LEU A 532 -36.89 2.32 -0.13
N VAL A 533 -37.94 3.13 0.04
CA VAL A 533 -37.89 4.60 -0.09
C VAL A 533 -38.09 5.25 1.27
N SER A 534 -37.17 6.13 1.66
CA SER A 534 -37.35 6.93 2.87
C SER A 534 -38.48 7.94 2.69
N THR A 535 -39.34 8.06 3.69
CA THR A 535 -40.43 9.06 3.69
C THR A 535 -39.98 10.42 4.20
N ALA A 536 -38.79 10.50 4.81
CA ALA A 536 -38.25 11.72 5.43
C ALA A 536 -36.95 12.22 4.77
N LEU A 537 -36.35 11.41 3.90
CA LEU A 537 -35.10 11.71 3.22
C LEU A 537 -35.27 11.46 1.73
N GLU A 538 -34.63 12.25 0.88
CA GLU A 538 -34.51 11.97 -0.55
C GLU A 538 -33.52 10.81 -0.79
N SER A 539 -33.86 9.61 -0.32
CA SER A 539 -32.99 8.43 -0.41
C SER A 539 -33.82 7.16 -0.57
N TRP A 540 -33.38 6.31 -1.49
CA TRP A 540 -33.99 5.02 -1.77
C TRP A 540 -32.93 3.94 -1.97
N MET A 541 -33.37 2.69 -1.84
CA MET A 541 -32.57 1.51 -2.13
C MET A 541 -33.35 0.53 -3.00
N ASP A 542 -32.77 0.16 -4.14
CA ASP A 542 -33.26 -0.91 -5.00
C ASP A 542 -32.70 -2.24 -4.48
N VAL A 543 -33.59 -3.12 -4.03
CA VAL A 543 -33.22 -4.42 -3.44
C VAL A 543 -33.59 -5.53 -4.41
N THR A 544 -32.61 -6.39 -4.71
CA THR A 544 -32.80 -7.58 -5.54
C THR A 544 -32.59 -8.83 -4.69
N VAL A 545 -33.57 -9.72 -4.63
CA VAL A 545 -33.50 -10.98 -3.88
C VAL A 545 -33.23 -12.13 -4.83
N LEU A 546 -32.20 -12.94 -4.51
CA LEU A 546 -31.66 -13.98 -5.39
C LEU A 546 -31.54 -15.32 -4.64
N PRO A 547 -32.37 -16.33 -4.97
CA PRO A 547 -32.18 -17.72 -4.57
C PRO A 547 -31.00 -18.35 -5.31
N VAL A 548 -30.01 -18.89 -4.58
CA VAL A 548 -28.78 -19.43 -5.17
C VAL A 548 -28.32 -20.74 -4.55
N PHE A 549 -27.53 -21.50 -5.32
CA PHE A 549 -26.79 -22.68 -4.86
C PHE A 549 -25.62 -22.28 -3.96
N ASP A 550 -25.42 -23.03 -2.87
CA ASP A 550 -24.28 -22.83 -1.97
C ASP A 550 -23.04 -23.60 -2.43
N ALA A 551 -22.49 -23.19 -3.57
CA ALA A 551 -21.34 -23.87 -4.18
C ALA A 551 -20.06 -23.76 -3.35
N VAL A 552 -19.97 -22.74 -2.51
CA VAL A 552 -18.76 -22.37 -1.77
C VAL A 552 -18.79 -22.90 -0.34
N GLY A 553 -19.99 -23.06 0.25
CA GLY A 553 -20.15 -23.40 1.66
C GLY A 553 -19.62 -22.31 2.60
N GLN A 554 -19.48 -22.66 3.89
CA GLN A 554 -18.98 -21.75 4.90
C GLN A 554 -17.44 -21.68 4.87
N LEU A 555 -16.90 -20.61 4.27
CA LEU A 555 -15.45 -20.37 4.25
C LEU A 555 -14.97 -19.66 5.50
N CYS A 556 -13.83 -20.10 6.04
CA CYS A 556 -13.05 -19.34 7.01
C CYS A 556 -12.51 -18.05 6.36
N SER A 557 -12.34 -16.98 7.16
CA SER A 557 -11.81 -15.72 6.65
C SER A 557 -10.41 -15.91 6.05
N GLY A 558 -10.25 -15.61 4.75
CA GLY A 558 -8.99 -15.70 4.03
C GLY A 558 -8.72 -17.05 3.32
N ALA A 559 -9.60 -18.05 3.45
CA ALA A 559 -9.48 -19.31 2.73
C ALA A 559 -9.92 -19.18 1.26
N LYS A 560 -9.16 -19.79 0.33
CA LYS A 560 -9.55 -19.88 -1.09
C LYS A 560 -10.62 -20.96 -1.27
N PRO A 561 -11.60 -20.77 -2.18
CA PRO A 561 -12.48 -21.85 -2.60
C PRO A 561 -11.68 -23.02 -3.19
N ALA A 562 -12.18 -24.24 -2.99
CA ALA A 562 -11.59 -25.42 -3.62
C ALA A 562 -11.71 -25.31 -5.16
N PRO A 563 -10.68 -25.69 -5.94
CA PRO A 563 -10.72 -25.60 -7.41
C PRO A 563 -11.94 -26.31 -8.04
N GLN A 564 -12.44 -27.35 -7.39
CA GLN A 564 -13.63 -28.11 -7.80
C GLN A 564 -14.86 -27.21 -7.98
N VAL A 565 -15.02 -26.18 -7.13
CA VAL A 565 -16.11 -25.20 -7.21
C VAL A 565 -16.14 -24.52 -8.58
N TYR A 566 -14.97 -24.10 -9.07
CA TYR A 566 -14.88 -23.44 -10.37
C TYR A 566 -14.86 -24.43 -11.54
N SER A 567 -14.24 -25.60 -11.39
CA SER A 567 -14.27 -26.61 -12.46
C SER A 567 -15.69 -27.14 -12.76
N THR A 568 -16.52 -27.28 -11.72
CA THR A 568 -17.94 -27.67 -11.87
C THR A 568 -18.78 -26.53 -12.44
N LEU A 569 -18.50 -25.28 -12.04
CA LEU A 569 -19.08 -24.10 -12.69
C LEU A 569 -18.78 -24.09 -14.20
N LEU A 570 -17.54 -24.33 -14.61
CA LEU A 570 -17.14 -24.36 -16.02
C LEU A 570 -17.79 -25.54 -16.77
N SER A 571 -17.90 -26.70 -16.12
CA SER A 571 -18.56 -27.88 -16.69
C SER A 571 -20.08 -27.73 -16.79
N SER A 572 -20.68 -26.78 -16.07
CA SER A 572 -22.12 -26.53 -16.17
C SER A 572 -22.55 -26.01 -17.54
N GLY A 573 -21.63 -25.39 -18.31
CA GLY A 573 -21.94 -24.72 -19.57
C GLY A 573 -22.62 -23.36 -19.40
N CYS A 574 -22.54 -22.78 -18.19
CA CYS A 574 -23.18 -21.50 -17.87
C CYS A 574 -22.64 -20.34 -18.72
N GLN A 575 -23.49 -19.33 -18.94
CA GLN A 575 -23.05 -18.06 -19.51
C GLN A 575 -22.17 -17.29 -18.51
N GLY A 576 -21.34 -16.37 -19.01
CA GLY A 576 -20.42 -15.61 -18.17
C GLY A 576 -21.15 -14.81 -17.09
N GLY A 577 -20.90 -15.14 -15.82
CA GLY A 577 -21.54 -14.50 -14.67
C GLY A 577 -22.98 -14.93 -14.38
N GLU A 578 -23.50 -15.96 -15.05
CA GLU A 578 -24.86 -16.47 -14.80
C GLU A 578 -25.08 -16.87 -13.33
N HIS A 579 -24.06 -17.46 -12.71
CA HIS A 579 -24.07 -17.88 -11.31
C HIS A 579 -23.28 -16.94 -10.39
N ALA A 580 -23.01 -15.70 -10.83
CA ALA A 580 -22.21 -14.72 -10.11
C ALA A 580 -22.70 -14.46 -8.67
N ALA A 581 -24.00 -14.65 -8.41
CA ALA A 581 -24.60 -14.48 -7.10
C ALA A 581 -24.15 -15.55 -6.07
N CYS A 582 -23.76 -16.75 -6.52
CA CYS A 582 -23.21 -17.80 -5.64
C CYS A 582 -21.92 -17.35 -4.94
N PHE A 583 -21.19 -16.41 -5.56
CA PHE A 583 -19.90 -15.90 -5.08
C PHE A 583 -20.01 -14.51 -4.43
N SER A 584 -21.22 -14.06 -4.09
CA SER A 584 -21.48 -12.71 -3.58
C SER A 584 -20.70 -12.38 -2.30
N GLU A 585 -20.48 -13.36 -1.40
CA GLU A 585 -19.66 -13.17 -0.20
C GLU A 585 -18.19 -12.91 -0.52
N LEU A 586 -17.61 -13.65 -1.47
CA LEU A 586 -16.22 -13.45 -1.91
C LEU A 586 -16.07 -12.06 -2.52
N ARG A 587 -17.01 -11.67 -3.37
CA ARG A 587 -17.07 -10.34 -3.99
C ARG A 587 -17.17 -9.23 -2.96
N ARG A 588 -18.08 -9.40 -2.00
CA ARG A 588 -18.26 -8.49 -0.86
C ARG A 588 -16.97 -8.34 -0.07
N ASN A 589 -16.34 -9.45 0.30
CA ASN A 589 -15.12 -9.44 1.10
C ASN A 589 -13.97 -8.77 0.35
N PHE A 590 -13.82 -9.03 -0.94
CA PHE A 590 -12.78 -8.44 -1.79
C PHE A 590 -12.80 -6.90 -1.78
N VAL A 591 -13.99 -6.30 -1.81
CA VAL A 591 -14.15 -4.82 -1.75
C VAL A 591 -14.14 -4.32 -0.30
N ASN A 592 -14.70 -5.08 0.64
CA ASN A 592 -14.85 -4.61 2.02
C ASN A 592 -13.56 -4.57 2.83
N THR A 593 -12.57 -5.40 2.49
CA THR A 593 -11.24 -5.38 3.14
C THR A 593 -10.40 -4.17 2.75
N ARG A 594 -10.86 -3.35 1.79
CA ARG A 594 -10.12 -2.20 1.27
C ARG A 594 -10.22 -0.96 2.17
N PRO A 595 -9.20 -0.08 2.17
CA PRO A 595 -9.17 1.12 3.01
C PRO A 595 -10.34 2.06 2.76
N ALA A 596 -10.80 2.75 3.81
CA ALA A 596 -11.93 3.68 3.72
C ALA A 596 -11.69 4.82 2.70
N LYS A 597 -10.44 5.26 2.55
CA LYS A 597 -10.06 6.28 1.56
C LYS A 597 -10.23 5.77 0.11
N LEU A 598 -9.92 4.50 -0.15
CA LEU A 598 -10.19 3.88 -1.46
C LEU A 598 -11.69 3.78 -1.73
N LYS A 599 -12.49 3.41 -0.72
CA LYS A 599 -13.95 3.42 -0.85
C LYS A 599 -14.50 4.81 -1.19
N ASN A 600 -13.95 5.87 -0.59
CA ASN A 600 -14.31 7.24 -0.95
C ASN A 600 -13.99 7.55 -2.44
N LEU A 601 -12.84 7.12 -2.95
CA LEU A 601 -12.51 7.26 -4.37
C LEU A 601 -13.48 6.47 -5.27
N ILE A 602 -13.86 5.26 -4.86
CA ILE A 602 -14.88 4.47 -5.57
C ILE A 602 -16.21 5.24 -5.62
N LEU A 603 -16.67 5.85 -4.52
CA LEU A 603 -17.88 6.68 -4.53
C LEU A 603 -17.77 7.83 -5.54
N LEU A 604 -16.62 8.49 -5.61
CA LEU A 604 -16.39 9.58 -6.56
C LEU A 604 -16.47 9.10 -8.02
N VAL A 605 -15.81 7.98 -8.34
CA VAL A 605 -15.85 7.37 -9.69
C VAL A 605 -17.27 6.92 -10.05
N LYS A 606 -18.00 6.32 -9.10
CA LYS A 606 -19.40 5.92 -9.30
C LYS A 606 -20.32 7.11 -9.54
N HIS A 607 -20.10 8.22 -8.82
CA HIS A 607 -20.86 9.44 -9.01
C HIS A 607 -20.65 10.01 -10.42
N TRP A 608 -19.38 10.12 -10.86
CA TRP A 608 -19.05 10.52 -12.22
C TRP A 608 -19.71 9.60 -13.26
N TYR A 609 -19.61 8.28 -13.09
CA TYR A 609 -20.24 7.31 -14.00
C TYR A 609 -21.76 7.51 -14.08
N ARG A 610 -22.44 7.78 -12.96
CA ARG A 610 -23.89 8.06 -12.96
C ARG A 610 -24.24 9.33 -13.72
N GLN A 611 -23.41 10.36 -13.67
CA GLN A 611 -23.59 11.59 -14.46
C GLN A 611 -23.50 11.30 -15.96
N VAL A 612 -22.47 10.55 -16.38
CA VAL A 612 -22.30 10.15 -17.79
C VAL A 612 -23.45 9.25 -18.25
N ALA A 613 -23.84 8.26 -17.44
CA ALA A 613 -24.94 7.36 -17.77
C ALA A 613 -26.30 8.09 -17.87
N ALA A 614 -26.52 9.15 -17.09
CA ALA A 614 -27.74 9.97 -17.18
C ALA A 614 -27.80 10.77 -18.48
N GLN A 615 -26.66 11.29 -18.96
CA GLN A 615 -26.55 12.00 -20.24
C GLN A 615 -26.81 11.06 -21.43
N ASN A 616 -26.33 9.81 -21.35
CA ASN A 616 -26.53 8.80 -22.38
C ASN A 616 -28.02 8.46 -22.62
N LYS A 617 -28.86 8.49 -21.57
CA LYS A 617 -30.31 8.22 -21.68
C LYS A 617 -31.09 9.31 -22.43
N GLY A 618 -30.52 10.52 -22.57
CA GLY A 618 -31.13 11.65 -23.27
C GLY A 618 -30.84 11.71 -24.77
N GLN A 619 -29.87 10.93 -25.28
CA GLN A 619 -29.44 10.96 -26.67
C GLN A 619 -29.48 9.55 -27.30
N GLN A 620 -30.55 9.30 -28.07
CA GLN A 620 -30.79 8.17 -28.99
C GLN A 620 -31.18 6.78 -28.42
N PRO A 621 -32.10 6.04 -29.11
CA PRO A 621 -32.59 4.72 -28.66
C PRO A 621 -31.65 3.54 -28.95
N ALA A 622 -30.46 3.76 -29.54
CA ALA A 622 -29.59 2.69 -30.06
C ALA A 622 -28.14 2.76 -29.56
N CYS A 623 -27.88 3.36 -28.39
CA CYS A 623 -26.54 3.38 -27.82
C CYS A 623 -26.21 2.04 -27.15
N ALA A 624 -25.01 1.51 -27.41
CA ALA A 624 -24.53 0.29 -26.78
C ALA A 624 -24.50 0.43 -25.24
N SER A 625 -24.87 -0.63 -24.52
CA SER A 625 -24.95 -0.60 -23.06
C SER A 625 -23.56 -0.34 -22.45
N LEU A 626 -23.48 0.67 -21.57
CA LEU A 626 -22.28 0.93 -20.75
C LEU A 626 -21.94 -0.29 -19.88
N PRO A 627 -20.66 -0.51 -19.53
CA PRO A 627 -20.28 -1.57 -18.61
C PRO A 627 -20.97 -1.37 -17.25
N PRO A 628 -21.23 -2.46 -16.49
CA PRO A 628 -21.74 -2.35 -15.13
C PRO A 628 -20.86 -1.47 -14.25
N VAL A 629 -21.47 -0.69 -13.35
CA VAL A 629 -20.74 0.18 -12.41
C VAL A 629 -19.70 -0.59 -11.58
N TYR A 630 -19.92 -1.88 -11.34
CA TYR A 630 -18.99 -2.77 -10.65
C TYR A 630 -17.64 -2.91 -11.38
N ALA A 631 -17.60 -2.81 -12.72
CA ALA A 631 -16.35 -2.79 -13.47
C ALA A 631 -15.45 -1.60 -13.08
N LEU A 632 -16.05 -0.45 -12.81
CA LEU A 632 -15.34 0.75 -12.36
C LEU A 632 -14.93 0.68 -10.90
N GLU A 633 -15.68 -0.03 -10.05
CA GLU A 633 -15.22 -0.36 -8.69
C GLU A 633 -13.92 -1.18 -8.76
N LEU A 634 -13.90 -2.23 -9.61
CA LEU A 634 -12.73 -3.08 -9.81
C LEU A 634 -11.56 -2.32 -10.45
N LEU A 635 -11.81 -1.49 -11.46
CA LEU A 635 -10.77 -0.69 -12.11
C LEU A 635 -10.16 0.32 -11.14
N THR A 636 -10.96 0.89 -10.23
CA THR A 636 -10.48 1.78 -9.17
C THR A 636 -9.61 1.03 -8.15
N ILE A 637 -9.99 -0.18 -7.78
CA ILE A 637 -9.17 -1.04 -6.91
C ILE A 637 -7.85 -1.38 -7.60
N PHE A 638 -7.89 -1.78 -8.87
CA PHE A 638 -6.70 -2.04 -9.67
C PHE A 638 -5.76 -0.83 -9.74
N ALA A 639 -6.29 0.35 -10.07
CA ALA A 639 -5.52 1.60 -10.12
C ALA A 639 -4.82 1.88 -8.78
N TRP A 640 -5.51 1.70 -7.66
CA TRP A 640 -4.94 1.89 -6.34
C TRP A 640 -3.89 0.83 -6.00
N GLU A 641 -4.14 -0.45 -6.26
CA GLU A 641 -3.19 -1.54 -5.96
C GLU A 641 -1.88 -1.39 -6.73
N GLN A 642 -1.96 -1.00 -8.01
CA GLN A 642 -0.78 -0.89 -8.87
C GLN A 642 -0.04 0.46 -8.75
N GLY A 643 -0.77 1.53 -8.42
CA GLY A 643 -0.23 2.89 -8.47
C GLY A 643 0.08 3.51 -7.10
N CYS A 644 -0.64 3.11 -6.06
CA CYS A 644 -0.59 3.76 -4.75
C CYS A 644 -0.24 2.79 -3.62
N GLY A 645 -1.10 1.79 -3.40
CA GLY A 645 -0.98 0.78 -2.34
C GLY A 645 -1.01 1.33 -0.90
N LYS A 646 -1.33 2.61 -0.71
CA LYS A 646 -1.28 3.30 0.59
C LYS A 646 -2.68 3.65 1.10
N ASP A 647 -2.87 3.62 2.41
CA ASP A 647 -4.14 4.00 3.06
C ASP A 647 -4.48 5.49 2.91
N SER A 648 -3.47 6.34 2.70
CA SER A 648 -3.62 7.79 2.51
C SER A 648 -3.00 8.21 1.18
N PHE A 649 -3.80 8.90 0.36
CA PHE A 649 -3.43 9.42 -0.95
C PHE A 649 -4.32 10.60 -1.34
N LYS A 650 -3.91 11.35 -2.37
CA LYS A 650 -4.72 12.46 -2.91
C LYS A 650 -5.79 11.91 -3.85
N THR A 651 -7.05 12.25 -3.58
CA THR A 651 -8.20 11.74 -4.34
C THR A 651 -8.17 12.14 -5.82
N ALA A 652 -7.67 13.35 -6.13
CA ALA A 652 -7.52 13.82 -7.51
C ALA A 652 -6.55 12.95 -8.34
N GLU A 653 -5.43 12.53 -7.76
CA GLU A 653 -4.44 11.66 -8.43
C GLU A 653 -5.07 10.29 -8.75
N GLY A 654 -5.80 9.73 -7.79
CA GLY A 654 -6.52 8.47 -7.97
C GLY A 654 -7.62 8.55 -9.02
N LEU A 655 -8.43 9.61 -8.98
CA LEU A 655 -9.48 9.83 -9.98
C LEU A 655 -8.88 9.96 -11.38
N LYS A 656 -7.83 10.77 -11.55
CA LYS A 656 -7.16 10.97 -12.84
C LYS A 656 -6.64 9.64 -13.40
N THR A 657 -6.01 8.83 -12.54
CA THR A 657 -5.50 7.50 -12.91
C THR A 657 -6.61 6.59 -13.45
N VAL A 658 -7.77 6.55 -12.79
CA VAL A 658 -8.90 5.73 -13.25
C VAL A 658 -9.44 6.23 -14.60
N LEU A 659 -9.57 7.54 -14.78
CA LEU A 659 -10.03 8.13 -16.04
C LEU A 659 -9.07 7.86 -17.21
N GLU A 660 -7.76 7.89 -16.97
CA GLU A 660 -6.76 7.55 -18.00
C GLU A 660 -6.80 6.05 -18.36
N LEU A 661 -7.01 5.17 -17.38
CA LEU A 661 -7.22 3.74 -17.65
C LEU A 661 -8.49 3.48 -18.47
N ILE A 662 -9.56 4.25 -18.23
CA ILE A 662 -10.79 4.20 -19.04
C ILE A 662 -10.51 4.64 -20.49
N GLN A 663 -9.70 5.69 -20.70
CA GLN A 663 -9.29 6.10 -22.04
C GLN A 663 -8.48 5.00 -22.75
N GLN A 664 -7.75 4.18 -21.99
CA GLN A 664 -6.98 3.03 -22.48
C GLN A 664 -7.76 1.71 -22.48
N HIS A 665 -9.11 1.73 -22.49
CA HIS A 665 -9.95 0.53 -22.39
C HIS A 665 -9.61 -0.58 -23.40
N GLN A 666 -9.16 -0.23 -24.61
CA GLN A 666 -8.74 -1.19 -25.64
C GLN A 666 -7.50 -2.00 -25.25
N GLN A 667 -6.81 -1.62 -24.17
CA GLN A 667 -5.62 -2.27 -23.65
C GLN A 667 -5.85 -2.92 -22.28
N LEU A 668 -7.01 -2.70 -21.64
CA LEU A 668 -7.29 -3.16 -20.28
C LEU A 668 -7.34 -4.68 -20.17
N CYS A 669 -6.44 -5.25 -19.38
CA CYS A 669 -6.39 -6.66 -19.01
C CYS A 669 -6.18 -6.77 -17.51
N VAL A 670 -7.29 -6.89 -16.76
CA VAL A 670 -7.34 -6.83 -15.31
C VAL A 670 -8.01 -8.09 -14.78
N TYR A 671 -7.31 -8.81 -13.91
CA TYR A 671 -7.85 -9.93 -13.15
C TYR A 671 -7.02 -10.18 -11.89
N TRP A 672 -7.60 -10.94 -10.95
CA TRP A 672 -6.96 -11.33 -9.70
C TRP A 672 -6.98 -12.85 -9.55
N THR A 673 -5.95 -13.40 -8.92
CA THR A 673 -5.85 -14.84 -8.61
C THR A 673 -6.11 -15.15 -7.13
N VAL A 674 -6.93 -14.30 -6.49
CA VAL A 674 -7.24 -14.38 -5.05
C VAL A 674 -8.11 -15.59 -4.72
N ASN A 675 -9.12 -15.90 -5.54
CA ASN A 675 -10.04 -17.02 -5.30
C ASN A 675 -9.85 -18.19 -6.29
N TYR A 676 -9.38 -17.91 -7.51
CA TYR A 676 -9.07 -18.91 -8.53
C TYR A 676 -7.65 -18.66 -9.07
N SER A 677 -6.98 -19.69 -9.62
CA SER A 677 -5.61 -19.56 -10.15
C SER A 677 -5.42 -20.44 -11.40
N PHE A 678 -4.24 -20.33 -12.02
CA PHE A 678 -3.85 -21.17 -13.16
C PHE A 678 -3.33 -22.55 -12.74
N GLU A 679 -3.40 -22.93 -11.46
CA GLU A 679 -2.90 -24.23 -10.97
C GLU A 679 -3.75 -25.40 -11.48
N ASP A 680 -5.08 -25.24 -11.44
CA ASP A 680 -6.01 -26.24 -11.96
C ASP A 680 -6.06 -26.20 -13.52
N PRO A 681 -5.96 -27.35 -14.21
CA PRO A 681 -5.94 -27.39 -15.68
C PRO A 681 -7.22 -26.85 -16.35
N ALA A 682 -8.39 -27.11 -15.78
CA ALA A 682 -9.66 -26.66 -16.36
C ALA A 682 -9.80 -25.14 -16.22
N ILE A 683 -9.49 -24.61 -15.03
CA ILE A 683 -9.48 -23.16 -14.78
C ILE A 683 -8.42 -22.47 -15.64
N ARG A 684 -7.20 -23.04 -15.75
CA ARG A 684 -6.11 -22.51 -16.61
C ARG A 684 -6.57 -22.36 -18.05
N THR A 685 -7.15 -23.42 -18.61
CA THR A 685 -7.62 -23.43 -20.01
C THR A 685 -8.67 -22.34 -20.24
N HIS A 686 -9.63 -22.21 -19.31
CA HIS A 686 -10.65 -21.16 -19.38
C HIS A 686 -10.06 -19.76 -19.27
N LEU A 687 -9.19 -19.49 -18.29
CA LEU A 687 -8.57 -18.18 -18.10
C LEU A 687 -7.71 -17.78 -19.31
N LEU A 688 -6.92 -18.70 -19.86
CA LEU A 688 -6.17 -18.46 -21.10
C LEU A 688 -7.11 -18.13 -22.28
N GLY A 689 -8.26 -18.79 -22.36
CA GLY A 689 -9.32 -18.45 -23.32
C GLY A 689 -9.89 -17.05 -23.12
N GLN A 690 -10.09 -16.61 -21.86
CA GLN A 690 -10.52 -15.23 -21.56
C GLN A 690 -9.46 -14.20 -21.97
N LEU A 691 -8.17 -14.49 -21.75
CA LEU A 691 -7.07 -13.57 -22.08
C LEU A 691 -6.96 -13.29 -23.59
N GLN A 692 -7.42 -14.21 -24.44
CA GLN A 692 -7.47 -14.07 -25.90
C GLN A 692 -8.66 -13.24 -26.41
N LYS A 693 -9.67 -12.99 -25.58
CA LYS A 693 -10.84 -12.19 -25.97
C LYS A 693 -10.46 -10.73 -26.19
N LYS A 694 -11.29 -10.04 -26.99
CA LYS A 694 -11.17 -8.60 -27.20
C LYS A 694 -11.23 -7.85 -25.87
N ARG A 695 -10.40 -6.82 -25.76
CA ARG A 695 -10.33 -5.89 -24.62
C ARG A 695 -11.54 -4.95 -24.65
N PRO A 696 -11.99 -4.40 -23.51
CA PRO A 696 -11.44 -4.57 -22.17
C PRO A 696 -11.79 -5.93 -21.53
N LEU A 697 -10.81 -6.49 -20.82
CA LEU A 697 -10.98 -7.65 -19.96
C LEU A 697 -10.84 -7.20 -18.51
N VAL A 698 -11.93 -7.24 -17.76
CA VAL A 698 -11.96 -7.03 -16.32
C VAL A 698 -12.69 -8.22 -15.71
N LEU A 699 -11.95 -9.22 -15.24
CA LEU A 699 -12.53 -10.43 -14.64
C LEU A 699 -12.91 -10.18 -13.18
N ASP A 700 -14.11 -10.63 -12.79
CA ASP A 700 -14.55 -10.57 -11.41
C ASP A 700 -13.62 -11.42 -10.52
N PRO A 701 -13.01 -10.88 -9.45
CA PRO A 701 -12.15 -11.64 -8.55
C PRO A 701 -12.86 -12.82 -7.87
N ALA A 702 -14.19 -12.86 -7.86
CA ALA A 702 -14.99 -13.92 -7.26
C ALA A 702 -15.46 -15.00 -8.24
N ASP A 703 -15.58 -14.67 -9.53
CA ASP A 703 -16.12 -15.55 -10.59
C ASP A 703 -15.25 -15.45 -11.87
N PRO A 704 -14.49 -16.50 -12.23
CA PRO A 704 -13.60 -16.48 -13.40
C PRO A 704 -14.35 -16.50 -14.74
N THR A 705 -15.67 -16.74 -14.74
CA THR A 705 -16.50 -16.72 -15.96
C THR A 705 -16.96 -15.31 -16.32
N TRP A 706 -16.99 -14.40 -15.34
CA TRP A 706 -17.61 -13.09 -15.49
C TRP A 706 -16.59 -12.02 -15.85
N ASN A 707 -16.52 -11.67 -17.15
CA ASN A 707 -15.87 -10.44 -17.60
C ASN A 707 -16.84 -9.27 -17.40
N VAL A 708 -16.69 -8.55 -16.28
CA VAL A 708 -17.50 -7.35 -15.99
C VAL A 708 -17.13 -6.17 -16.88
N GLY A 709 -16.03 -6.26 -17.62
CA GLY A 709 -15.63 -5.26 -18.60
C GLY A 709 -16.47 -5.23 -19.88
N GLN A 710 -17.37 -6.20 -20.10
CA GLN A 710 -18.23 -6.20 -21.28
C GLN A 710 -19.16 -4.98 -21.31
N GLY A 711 -19.27 -4.33 -22.48
CA GLY A 711 -20.03 -3.11 -22.70
C GLY A 711 -19.27 -2.11 -23.57
N SER A 712 -19.91 -1.00 -23.92
CA SER A 712 -19.27 0.11 -24.66
C SER A 712 -18.55 1.06 -23.68
N TRP A 713 -17.25 1.26 -23.91
CA TRP A 713 -16.39 2.13 -23.11
C TRP A 713 -16.08 3.46 -23.81
N GLU A 714 -16.49 3.60 -25.08
CA GLU A 714 -16.19 4.75 -25.93
C GLU A 714 -16.72 6.04 -25.32
N LEU A 715 -17.98 6.06 -24.86
CA LEU A 715 -18.56 7.23 -24.20
C LEU A 715 -17.84 7.56 -22.89
N LEU A 716 -17.50 6.54 -22.08
CA LEU A 716 -16.75 6.76 -20.84
C LEU A 716 -15.36 7.34 -21.12
N ALA A 717 -14.68 6.89 -22.17
CA ALA A 717 -13.38 7.39 -22.58
C ALA A 717 -13.46 8.85 -23.07
N GLN A 718 -14.48 9.21 -23.85
CA GLN A 718 -14.70 10.58 -24.30
C GLN A 718 -14.95 11.53 -23.12
N GLU A 719 -15.85 11.16 -22.21
CA GLU A 719 -16.16 11.97 -21.02
C GLU A 719 -14.99 12.02 -20.03
N ALA A 720 -14.20 10.95 -19.93
CA ALA A 720 -12.98 10.93 -19.13
C ALA A 720 -11.93 11.92 -19.67
N ALA A 721 -11.75 11.99 -20.99
CA ALA A 721 -10.85 12.94 -21.64
C ALA A 721 -11.33 14.39 -21.43
N ALA A 722 -12.63 14.64 -21.58
CA ALA A 722 -13.23 15.96 -21.35
C ALA A 722 -13.02 16.44 -19.89
N LEU A 723 -13.27 15.56 -18.92
CA LEU A 723 -13.09 15.86 -17.50
C LEU A 723 -11.60 16.06 -17.13
N GLY A 724 -10.69 15.36 -17.80
CA GLY A 724 -9.23 15.47 -17.60
C GLY A 724 -8.66 16.88 -17.72
N THR A 725 -9.35 17.79 -18.40
CA THR A 725 -8.94 19.18 -18.64
C THR A 725 -9.48 20.20 -17.60
N GLN A 726 -10.33 19.73 -16.69
CA GLN A 726 -11.13 20.57 -15.78
C GLN A 726 -10.40 20.93 -14.48
N VAL A 727 -11.03 21.81 -13.68
CA VAL A 727 -10.45 22.37 -12.44
C VAL A 727 -10.17 21.31 -11.37
N CYS A 728 -10.91 20.20 -11.39
CA CYS A 728 -10.68 19.04 -10.50
C CYS A 728 -9.31 18.38 -10.66
N PHE A 729 -8.59 18.67 -11.75
CA PHE A 729 -7.22 18.22 -11.98
C PHE A 729 -6.19 19.36 -12.06
N ARG A 730 -6.53 20.55 -11.55
CA ARG A 730 -5.57 21.67 -11.42
C ARG A 730 -5.18 21.87 -9.96
N SER A 731 -3.88 21.96 -9.70
CA SER A 731 -3.30 22.25 -8.38
C SER A 731 -2.58 23.59 -8.40
N GLY A 732 -2.91 24.50 -7.49
CA GLY A 732 -2.17 25.77 -7.29
C GLY A 732 -1.96 26.58 -8.59
N LYS A 733 -0.72 27.05 -8.82
CA LYS A 733 -0.25 27.79 -10.02
C LYS A 733 -0.39 26.94 -11.32
N GLU A 734 -1.63 26.63 -11.72
CA GLU A 734 -2.02 25.99 -12.98
C GLU A 734 -1.39 24.63 -13.30
N THR A 735 -0.81 23.94 -12.32
CA THR A 735 -0.10 22.67 -12.57
C THR A 735 -1.09 21.50 -12.61
N SER A 736 -1.09 20.72 -13.70
CA SER A 736 -1.95 19.54 -13.85
C SER A 736 -1.58 18.45 -12.83
N VAL A 737 -2.57 17.92 -12.13
CA VAL A 737 -2.42 16.77 -11.21
C VAL A 737 -1.84 15.60 -11.99
N GLN A 738 -0.80 14.95 -11.46
CA GLN A 738 -0.19 13.80 -12.10
C GLN A 738 -0.92 12.51 -11.70
N PRO A 739 -1.21 11.60 -12.66
CA PRO A 739 -1.75 10.28 -12.36
C PRO A 739 -0.71 9.41 -11.65
N TRP A 740 -1.14 8.30 -11.06
CA TRP A 740 -0.23 7.25 -10.62
C TRP A 740 0.34 6.50 -11.82
N ASP A 741 1.56 5.98 -11.70
CA ASP A 741 2.22 5.19 -12.74
C ASP A 741 1.64 3.76 -12.79
N VAL A 742 0.49 3.62 -13.45
CA VAL A 742 -0.27 2.38 -13.62
C VAL A 742 -0.39 2.03 -15.10
N MET A 743 -0.12 0.77 -15.44
CA MET A 743 -0.33 0.24 -16.78
C MET A 743 -1.66 -0.51 -16.86
N PRO A 744 -2.32 -0.51 -18.03
CA PRO A 744 -3.62 -1.20 -18.22
C PRO A 744 -3.49 -2.73 -18.28
N ALA A 745 -2.26 -3.25 -18.36
CA ALA A 745 -1.94 -4.67 -18.31
C ALA A 745 -0.64 -4.91 -17.51
N LEU A 746 -0.52 -6.07 -16.86
CA LEU A 746 0.64 -6.40 -16.01
C LEU A 746 1.56 -7.42 -16.70
N LEU A 747 2.88 -7.19 -16.64
CA LEU A 747 3.87 -8.06 -17.27
C LEU A 747 3.78 -9.52 -16.78
N TYR A 748 3.73 -9.75 -15.46
CA TYR A 748 3.68 -11.12 -14.90
C TYR A 748 2.37 -11.85 -15.23
N GLN A 749 1.32 -11.12 -15.64
CA GLN A 749 0.04 -11.66 -16.08
C GLN A 749 -0.07 -11.79 -17.60
N THR A 750 0.94 -11.33 -18.35
CA THR A 750 0.96 -11.40 -19.82
C THR A 750 1.41 -12.80 -20.25
N PRO A 751 0.68 -13.49 -21.14
CA PRO A 751 1.13 -14.78 -21.68
C PRO A 751 2.52 -14.68 -22.33
N ALA A 752 3.36 -15.70 -22.15
CA ALA A 752 4.70 -15.77 -22.75
C ALA A 752 4.73 -15.47 -24.27
N GLY A 753 3.71 -15.93 -25.01
CA GLY A 753 3.59 -15.70 -26.45
C GLY A 753 3.23 -14.26 -26.85
N ASP A 754 2.76 -13.44 -25.91
CA ASP A 754 2.29 -12.06 -26.15
C ASP A 754 3.32 -11.00 -25.70
N LEU A 755 4.53 -11.40 -25.28
CA LEU A 755 5.55 -10.46 -24.81
C LEU A 755 6.01 -9.46 -25.88
N ASP A 756 6.14 -9.88 -27.14
CA ASP A 756 6.44 -8.96 -28.24
C ASP A 756 5.33 -7.90 -28.41
N LYS A 757 4.07 -8.32 -28.30
CA LYS A 757 2.90 -7.43 -28.34
C LYS A 757 2.90 -6.47 -27.16
N PHE A 758 3.15 -6.97 -25.95
CA PHE A 758 3.26 -6.15 -24.74
C PHE A 758 4.34 -5.06 -24.87
N ILE A 759 5.51 -5.42 -25.42
CA ILE A 759 6.58 -4.44 -25.67
C ILE A 759 6.13 -3.36 -26.66
N GLY A 760 5.51 -3.76 -27.77
CA GLY A 760 5.04 -2.83 -28.80
C GLY A 760 3.95 -1.87 -28.32
N GLU A 761 3.00 -2.35 -27.50
CA GLU A 761 1.88 -1.56 -27.00
C GLU A 761 2.28 -0.63 -25.84
N PHE A 762 3.10 -1.13 -24.90
CA PHE A 762 3.31 -0.46 -23.61
C PHE A 762 4.71 0.11 -23.41
N LEU A 763 5.76 -0.52 -23.97
CA LEU A 763 7.14 -0.19 -23.64
C LEU A 763 7.86 0.61 -24.72
N GLN A 764 7.47 0.45 -25.98
CA GLN A 764 8.11 1.12 -27.11
C GLN A 764 7.72 2.61 -27.14
N PRO A 765 8.70 3.54 -27.17
CA PRO A 765 8.37 4.97 -27.20
C PRO A 765 7.70 5.37 -28.51
N ASN A 766 6.90 6.44 -28.46
CA ASN A 766 6.21 6.97 -29.63
C ASN A 766 7.21 7.49 -30.68
N ARG A 767 7.08 7.01 -31.93
CA ARG A 767 8.01 7.33 -33.03
C ARG A 767 8.03 8.82 -33.39
N GLN A 768 6.88 9.48 -33.39
CA GLN A 768 6.78 10.92 -33.70
C GLN A 768 7.45 11.74 -32.61
N PHE A 769 7.13 11.48 -31.33
CA PHE A 769 7.77 12.17 -30.21
C PHE A 769 9.29 11.96 -30.19
N LEU A 770 9.77 10.74 -30.44
CA LEU A 770 11.22 10.48 -30.55
C LEU A 770 11.88 11.28 -31.68
N ALA A 771 11.22 11.45 -32.82
CA ALA A 771 11.75 12.26 -33.91
C ALA A 771 11.86 13.74 -33.51
N GLN A 772 10.84 14.27 -32.82
CA GLN A 772 10.82 15.64 -32.30
C GLN A 772 11.91 15.87 -31.25
N VAL A 773 12.06 14.93 -30.30
CA VAL A 773 13.12 14.97 -29.30
C VAL A 773 14.49 14.92 -29.95
N ASN A 774 14.73 14.01 -30.91
CA ASN A 774 16.02 13.94 -31.60
C ASN A 774 16.37 15.25 -32.32
N LYS A 775 15.42 15.83 -33.05
CA LYS A 775 15.57 17.13 -33.73
C LYS A 775 15.89 18.25 -32.73
N ALA A 776 15.17 18.31 -31.62
CA ALA A 776 15.41 19.31 -30.56
C ALA A 776 16.80 19.15 -29.95
N VAL A 777 17.20 17.92 -29.60
CA VAL A 777 18.53 17.64 -29.02
C VAL A 777 19.63 17.94 -30.03
N ASP A 778 19.45 17.66 -31.32
CA ASP A 778 20.43 18.05 -32.35
C ASP A 778 20.62 19.57 -32.41
N ALA A 779 19.54 20.34 -32.36
CA ALA A 779 19.61 21.80 -32.30
C ALA A 779 20.33 22.29 -31.02
N ILE A 780 20.00 21.72 -29.85
CA ILE A 780 20.65 22.04 -28.58
C ILE A 780 22.15 21.70 -28.63
N CYS A 781 22.53 20.53 -29.15
CA CYS A 781 23.92 20.13 -29.32
C CYS A 781 24.71 21.14 -30.16
N SER A 782 24.16 21.54 -31.31
CA SER A 782 24.78 22.54 -32.20
C SER A 782 24.89 23.89 -31.49
N PHE A 783 23.83 24.32 -30.80
CA PHE A 783 23.83 25.57 -30.06
C PHE A 783 24.93 25.59 -28.98
N LEU A 784 25.03 24.56 -28.15
CA LEU A 784 26.06 24.48 -27.12
C LEU A 784 27.46 24.47 -27.73
N ARG A 785 27.67 23.78 -28.85
CA ARG A 785 28.97 23.73 -29.53
C ARG A 785 29.39 25.09 -30.07
N GLU A 786 28.45 25.87 -30.58
CA GLU A 786 28.72 27.15 -31.24
C GLU A 786 28.72 28.34 -30.28
N ASN A 787 27.97 28.28 -29.16
CA ASN A 787 27.72 29.42 -28.27
C ASN A 787 28.44 29.33 -26.92
N CYS A 788 28.63 28.13 -26.36
CA CYS A 788 29.32 28.00 -25.06
C CYS A 788 30.75 28.51 -25.14
N PHE A 789 31.14 29.31 -24.14
CA PHE A 789 32.52 29.78 -23.95
C PHE A 789 33.09 30.61 -25.12
N ARG A 790 32.25 31.26 -25.95
CA ARG A 790 32.69 32.08 -27.11
C ARG A 790 33.81 33.09 -26.79
N ASN A 791 33.79 33.65 -25.59
CA ASN A 791 34.74 34.68 -25.13
C ASN A 791 35.75 34.14 -24.09
N SER A 792 35.96 32.81 -24.04
CA SER A 792 36.86 32.15 -23.09
C SER A 792 37.90 31.28 -23.81
N ALA A 793 38.95 30.90 -23.08
CA ALA A 793 39.92 29.90 -23.55
C ALA A 793 39.35 28.48 -23.57
N ILE A 794 38.27 28.24 -22.83
CA ILE A 794 37.54 26.97 -22.81
C ILE A 794 36.79 26.81 -24.15
N LYS A 795 36.83 25.63 -24.75
CA LYS A 795 36.13 25.29 -25.99
C LYS A 795 35.42 23.94 -25.86
N VAL A 796 34.23 23.86 -26.44
CA VAL A 796 33.51 22.59 -26.61
C VAL A 796 34.11 21.81 -27.77
N LEU A 797 34.75 20.68 -27.47
CA LEU A 797 35.35 19.79 -28.47
C LEU A 797 34.26 19.04 -29.25
N LYS A 798 33.34 18.41 -28.52
CA LYS A 798 32.18 17.66 -29.05
C LYS A 798 31.09 17.52 -27.99
N VAL A 799 29.87 17.29 -28.44
CA VAL A 799 28.70 16.99 -27.59
C VAL A 799 28.13 15.64 -28.01
N VAL A 800 27.97 14.73 -27.06
CA VAL A 800 27.57 13.35 -27.31
C VAL A 800 26.28 13.03 -26.57
N LYS A 801 25.34 12.41 -27.30
CA LYS A 801 24.12 11.85 -26.73
C LYS A 801 24.44 10.49 -26.09
N GLY A 802 24.13 10.36 -24.80
CA GLY A 802 24.25 9.14 -24.00
C GLY A 802 22.90 8.65 -23.46
N GLY A 803 22.94 7.82 -22.41
CA GLY A 803 21.75 7.29 -21.76
C GLY A 803 20.88 6.35 -22.61
N SER A 804 19.70 6.06 -22.10
CA SER A 804 18.74 5.09 -22.69
C SER A 804 18.24 5.51 -24.08
N LEU A 805 18.05 6.80 -24.29
CA LEU A 805 17.64 7.36 -25.58
C LEU A 805 18.68 7.05 -26.67
N ALA A 806 19.94 7.40 -26.44
CA ALA A 806 21.00 7.24 -27.44
C ALA A 806 21.39 5.77 -27.68
N LYS A 807 21.27 4.92 -26.66
CA LYS A 807 21.43 3.46 -26.77
C LYS A 807 20.29 2.79 -27.56
N GLY A 808 19.16 3.49 -27.75
CA GLY A 808 17.97 2.94 -28.39
C GLY A 808 17.22 1.94 -27.50
N THR A 809 17.32 2.10 -26.17
CA THR A 809 16.68 1.26 -25.13
C THR A 809 15.74 2.07 -24.21
N ALA A 810 15.37 3.29 -24.63
CA ALA A 810 14.38 4.13 -23.98
C ALA A 810 13.01 3.45 -23.87
N LEU A 811 12.32 3.73 -22.76
CA LEU A 811 10.98 3.25 -22.44
C LEU A 811 9.93 4.34 -22.73
N ARG A 812 8.74 3.94 -23.12
CA ARG A 812 7.60 4.85 -23.29
C ARG A 812 7.27 5.60 -21.99
N GLY A 813 6.75 6.82 -22.12
CA GLY A 813 6.36 7.67 -20.99
C GLY A 813 7.53 8.54 -20.56
N ARG A 814 8.15 8.23 -19.40
CA ARG A 814 9.34 8.94 -18.91
C ARG A 814 10.63 8.16 -19.17
N SER A 815 11.51 8.77 -19.97
CA SER A 815 12.84 8.23 -20.30
C SER A 815 13.96 9.14 -19.83
N ASP A 816 15.12 8.53 -19.58
CA ASP A 816 16.39 9.15 -19.24
C ASP A 816 17.31 9.25 -20.48
N ALA A 817 18.06 10.35 -20.55
CA ALA A 817 19.10 10.57 -21.54
C ALA A 817 20.25 11.37 -20.93
N ASP A 818 21.44 11.21 -21.48
CA ASP A 818 22.62 11.99 -21.07
C ASP A 818 23.04 12.89 -22.23
N LEU A 819 23.49 14.10 -21.91
CA LEU A 819 24.13 15.02 -22.84
C LEU A 819 25.55 15.32 -22.34
N VAL A 820 26.54 14.64 -22.93
CA VAL A 820 27.93 14.71 -22.48
C VAL A 820 28.67 15.78 -23.28
N VAL A 821 29.19 16.79 -22.58
CA VAL A 821 29.87 17.95 -23.18
C VAL A 821 31.37 17.82 -22.95
N PHE A 822 32.13 17.56 -24.00
CA PHE A 822 33.57 17.40 -23.93
C PHE A 822 34.28 18.75 -24.08
N LEU A 823 35.17 19.09 -23.15
CA LEU A 823 35.81 20.41 -23.07
C LEU A 823 37.33 20.29 -23.16
N ASN A 824 37.97 21.26 -23.84
CA ASN A 824 39.43 21.32 -23.98
C ASN A 824 40.18 21.71 -22.69
N CYS A 825 39.46 22.17 -21.67
CA CYS A 825 40.05 22.61 -20.40
C CYS A 825 40.38 21.46 -19.45
N PHE A 826 39.96 20.25 -19.79
CA PHE A 826 40.34 19.02 -19.10
C PHE A 826 41.40 18.32 -19.95
N SER A 827 42.59 18.10 -19.39
CA SER A 827 43.70 17.38 -20.04
C SER A 827 43.92 15.98 -19.46
N GLN A 828 43.31 15.69 -18.31
CA GLN A 828 43.39 14.41 -17.60
C GLN A 828 42.08 14.13 -16.85
N PHE A 829 41.87 12.87 -16.44
CA PHE A 829 40.64 12.43 -15.79
C PHE A 829 40.28 13.23 -14.53
N THR A 830 41.25 13.46 -13.65
CA THR A 830 41.07 14.13 -12.35
C THR A 830 40.63 15.59 -12.44
N GLU A 831 40.78 16.24 -13.60
CA GLU A 831 40.44 17.65 -13.80
C GLU A 831 38.94 17.91 -14.00
N GLN A 832 38.12 16.89 -14.24
CA GLN A 832 36.66 17.05 -14.42
C GLN A 832 35.94 17.61 -13.18
N GLY A 833 36.53 17.46 -11.99
CA GLY A 833 36.03 18.06 -10.76
C GLY A 833 36.41 19.54 -10.60
N THR A 834 37.53 19.95 -11.22
CA THR A 834 38.12 21.28 -11.10
C THR A 834 37.43 22.20 -12.12
N LYS A 835 36.90 23.36 -11.69
CA LYS A 835 36.08 24.28 -12.52
C LYS A 835 34.66 23.80 -12.87
N ARG A 836 34.17 22.72 -12.25
CA ARG A 836 32.81 22.17 -12.50
C ARG A 836 31.70 23.22 -12.37
N THR A 837 31.76 24.08 -11.36
CA THR A 837 30.75 25.12 -11.12
C THR A 837 30.71 26.15 -12.24
N GLU A 838 31.87 26.68 -12.65
CA GLU A 838 31.98 27.65 -13.76
C GLU A 838 31.42 27.06 -15.06
N VAL A 839 31.83 25.83 -15.37
CA VAL A 839 31.38 25.12 -16.56
C VAL A 839 29.87 24.88 -16.56
N ILE A 840 29.31 24.39 -15.45
CA ILE A 840 27.88 24.14 -15.33
C ILE A 840 27.07 25.44 -15.44
N SER A 841 27.55 26.53 -14.84
CA SER A 841 26.88 27.83 -14.92
C SER A 841 26.84 28.37 -16.35
N GLU A 842 27.96 28.30 -17.08
CA GLU A 842 27.99 28.69 -18.50
C GLU A 842 27.05 27.83 -19.34
N ILE A 843 27.10 26.51 -19.20
CA ILE A 843 26.22 25.62 -19.98
C ILE A 843 24.75 25.89 -19.66
N ARG A 844 24.39 26.17 -18.40
CA ARG A 844 23.02 26.57 -18.02
C ARG A 844 22.61 27.86 -18.72
N ALA A 845 23.45 28.90 -18.68
CA ALA A 845 23.15 30.17 -19.32
C ALA A 845 22.91 29.98 -20.83
N GLN A 846 23.70 29.14 -21.49
CA GLN A 846 23.51 28.83 -22.91
C GLN A 846 22.27 27.97 -23.19
N LEU A 847 21.89 27.06 -22.28
CA LEU A 847 20.62 26.33 -22.42
C LEU A 847 19.42 27.28 -22.29
N GLU A 848 19.49 28.25 -21.37
CA GLU A 848 18.45 29.28 -21.20
C GLU A 848 18.37 30.21 -22.42
N ALA A 849 19.51 30.63 -22.98
CA ALA A 849 19.57 31.38 -24.24
C ALA A 849 18.99 30.56 -25.41
N CYS A 850 19.39 29.29 -25.54
CA CYS A 850 18.85 28.37 -26.55
C CYS A 850 17.33 28.23 -26.45
N GLN A 851 16.80 28.13 -25.23
CA GLN A 851 15.36 28.04 -24.97
C GLN A 851 14.61 29.31 -25.41
N GLN A 852 15.24 30.49 -25.31
CA GLN A 852 14.64 31.78 -25.68
C GLN A 852 14.77 32.07 -27.19
N GLU A 853 15.90 31.72 -27.80
CA GLU A 853 16.22 32.05 -29.19
C GLU A 853 15.64 31.06 -30.20
N MET A 854 15.46 29.79 -29.81
CA MET A 854 14.99 28.74 -30.71
C MET A 854 13.54 28.32 -30.45
N GLN A 855 12.85 27.92 -31.52
CA GLN A 855 11.52 27.34 -31.46
C GLN A 855 11.60 25.81 -31.52
N PHE A 856 11.00 25.15 -30.54
CA PHE A 856 10.99 23.69 -30.43
C PHE A 856 9.57 23.12 -30.58
N GLU A 857 9.46 21.97 -31.26
CA GLU A 857 8.21 21.19 -31.34
C GLU A 857 7.85 20.49 -30.03
N VAL A 858 8.77 20.51 -29.07
CA VAL A 858 8.63 19.96 -27.71
C VAL A 858 8.68 21.11 -26.71
N LYS A 859 8.04 20.92 -25.56
CA LYS A 859 8.19 21.83 -24.43
C LYS A 859 9.56 21.60 -23.80
N PHE A 860 10.44 22.57 -23.94
CA PHE A 860 11.77 22.56 -23.33
C PHE A 860 11.67 23.27 -21.96
N GLU A 861 11.98 22.58 -20.87
CA GLU A 861 11.96 23.12 -19.52
C GLU A 861 13.28 22.90 -18.79
N ILE A 862 13.78 23.96 -18.16
CA ILE A 862 14.98 23.95 -17.32
C ILE A 862 14.52 24.19 -15.86
N PRO A 863 14.88 23.33 -14.89
CA PRO A 863 14.50 23.52 -13.49
C PRO A 863 15.05 24.83 -12.92
N LYS A 864 14.19 25.59 -12.25
CA LYS A 864 14.51 26.90 -11.66
C LYS A 864 15.41 26.85 -10.42
N TRP A 865 15.57 25.68 -9.80
CA TRP A 865 16.37 25.52 -8.58
C TRP A 865 17.79 25.04 -8.92
N GLU A 866 18.79 25.69 -8.35
CA GLU A 866 20.19 25.27 -8.44
C GLU A 866 20.42 24.02 -7.59
N ASN A 867 20.60 22.88 -8.25
CA ASN A 867 21.39 21.81 -7.65
C ASN A 867 22.82 22.02 -8.12
N SER A 868 23.72 22.48 -7.23
CA SER A 868 25.10 22.84 -7.61
C SER A 868 25.92 21.68 -8.19
N ARG A 869 25.40 20.44 -8.14
CA ARG A 869 26.11 19.22 -8.56
C ARG A 869 25.66 18.66 -9.91
N VAL A 870 24.44 18.92 -10.38
CA VAL A 870 23.86 18.31 -11.59
C VAL A 870 23.01 19.34 -12.34
N LEU A 871 23.34 19.56 -13.62
CA LEU A 871 22.55 20.34 -14.56
C LEU A 871 21.65 19.38 -15.33
N SER A 872 20.35 19.65 -15.37
CA SER A 872 19.40 18.84 -16.11
C SER A 872 18.33 19.70 -16.79
N PHE A 873 17.68 19.15 -17.80
CA PHE A 873 16.51 19.74 -18.45
C PHE A 873 15.56 18.64 -18.94
N SER A 874 14.31 19.00 -19.24
CA SER A 874 13.32 18.05 -19.75
C SER A 874 12.73 18.50 -21.08
N LEU A 875 12.54 17.56 -22.00
CA LEU A 875 11.80 17.75 -23.24
C LEU A 875 10.47 16.97 -23.16
N THR A 876 9.36 17.69 -23.13
CA THR A 876 8.01 17.10 -22.98
C THR A 876 7.20 17.29 -24.26
N SER A 877 6.40 16.30 -24.64
CA SER A 877 5.52 16.45 -25.80
C SER A 877 4.46 17.53 -25.54
N GLN A 878 4.17 18.35 -26.54
CA GLN A 878 3.10 19.35 -26.45
C GLN A 878 1.71 18.72 -26.65
N THR A 879 1.63 17.57 -27.30
CA THR A 879 0.36 16.88 -27.63
C THR A 879 0.11 15.64 -26.76
N MET A 880 1.16 14.98 -26.27
CA MET A 880 1.09 13.78 -25.43
C MET A 880 1.66 14.05 -24.04
N LEU A 881 0.81 14.51 -23.11
CA LEU A 881 1.23 15.00 -21.79
C LEU A 881 1.94 13.95 -20.90
N ASP A 882 1.84 12.66 -21.23
CA ASP A 882 2.49 11.53 -20.55
C ASP A 882 3.93 11.25 -21.05
N GLN A 883 4.35 11.86 -22.17
CA GLN A 883 5.63 11.60 -22.81
C GLN A 883 6.65 12.70 -22.51
N SER A 884 7.76 12.32 -21.86
CA SER A 884 8.87 13.23 -21.54
C SER A 884 10.22 12.50 -21.54
N VAL A 885 11.28 13.25 -21.83
CA VAL A 885 12.66 12.80 -21.70
C VAL A 885 13.42 13.78 -20.82
N ASP A 886 13.99 13.26 -19.73
CA ASP A 886 14.84 14.00 -18.81
C ASP A 886 16.30 13.82 -19.24
N PHE A 887 17.01 14.94 -19.41
CA PHE A 887 18.41 15.01 -19.83
C PHE A 887 19.31 15.44 -18.67
N ASP A 888 20.31 14.63 -18.35
CA ASP A 888 21.41 15.03 -17.49
C ASP A 888 22.57 15.57 -18.35
N VAL A 889 23.07 16.75 -18.00
CA VAL A 889 24.14 17.43 -18.74
C VAL A 889 25.46 17.25 -18.00
N LEU A 890 26.42 16.59 -18.65
CA LEU A 890 27.62 16.05 -18.00
C LEU A 890 28.88 16.55 -18.71
N PRO A 891 29.64 17.50 -18.12
CA PRO A 891 30.97 17.85 -18.61
C PRO A 891 31.93 16.67 -18.47
N ALA A 892 32.77 16.40 -19.49
CA ALA A 892 33.70 15.28 -19.48
C ALA A 892 35.05 15.61 -20.17
N PHE A 893 36.10 14.89 -19.76
CA PHE A 893 37.40 14.89 -20.43
C PHE A 893 37.35 14.02 -21.70
N ASP A 894 37.89 14.51 -22.82
CA ASP A 894 37.92 13.76 -24.09
C ASP A 894 39.09 12.77 -24.15
N ALA A 895 39.01 11.70 -23.36
CA ALA A 895 40.03 10.67 -23.31
C ALA A 895 40.16 9.85 -24.61
N LEU A 896 39.14 9.90 -25.48
CA LEU A 896 39.06 9.08 -26.70
C LEU A 896 39.43 9.85 -27.97
N GLY A 897 39.41 11.19 -27.93
CA GLY A 897 39.63 12.02 -29.10
C GLY A 897 38.60 11.77 -30.21
N GLN A 898 39.06 11.68 -31.46
CA GLN A 898 38.19 11.36 -32.60
C GLN A 898 38.01 9.84 -32.76
N LEU A 899 36.80 9.35 -32.51
CA LEU A 899 36.40 7.96 -32.71
C LEU A 899 36.03 7.68 -34.17
N VAL A 900 36.70 6.70 -34.80
CA VAL A 900 36.31 6.15 -36.11
C VAL A 900 35.71 4.75 -35.98
N PRO A 901 34.83 4.30 -36.88
CA PRO A 901 34.26 2.95 -36.83
C PRO A 901 35.36 1.86 -36.81
N GLY A 902 35.26 0.91 -35.89
CA GLY A 902 36.28 -0.15 -35.71
C GLY A 902 37.52 0.27 -34.90
N TYR A 903 37.59 1.52 -34.43
CA TYR A 903 38.65 2.00 -33.56
C TYR A 903 38.58 1.34 -32.18
N ARG A 904 39.68 0.69 -31.78
CA ARG A 904 39.93 0.29 -30.40
C ARG A 904 40.80 1.36 -29.73
N PRO A 905 40.42 1.89 -28.56
CA PRO A 905 41.24 2.86 -27.85
C PRO A 905 42.66 2.31 -27.55
N PRO A 906 43.71 3.13 -27.62
CA PRO A 906 45.05 2.75 -27.20
C PRO A 906 45.06 2.33 -25.73
N SER A 907 45.88 1.33 -25.39
CA SER A 907 46.00 0.86 -23.99
C SER A 907 46.36 1.98 -23.03
N GLN A 908 47.13 2.99 -23.47
CA GLN A 908 47.52 4.14 -22.66
C GLN A 908 46.32 4.87 -22.05
N VAL A 909 45.20 5.00 -22.77
CA VAL A 909 43.97 5.63 -22.25
C VAL A 909 43.49 4.93 -20.99
N TYR A 910 43.52 3.59 -20.98
CA TYR A 910 43.13 2.79 -19.83
C TYR A 910 44.19 2.73 -18.75
N VAL A 911 45.48 2.83 -19.08
CA VAL A 911 46.55 2.98 -18.10
C VAL A 911 46.39 4.28 -17.32
N ASP A 912 46.15 5.38 -18.02
CA ASP A 912 45.94 6.70 -17.42
C ASP A 912 44.68 6.72 -16.54
N LEU A 913 43.61 6.04 -16.99
CA LEU A 913 42.40 5.82 -16.21
C LEU A 913 42.70 5.04 -14.92
N ILE A 914 43.43 3.92 -15.02
CA ILE A 914 43.79 3.05 -13.88
C ILE A 914 44.69 3.77 -12.88
N HIS A 915 45.52 4.72 -13.32
CA HIS A 915 46.33 5.56 -12.42
C HIS A 915 45.51 6.69 -11.76
N SER A 916 44.40 7.09 -12.38
CA SER A 916 43.58 8.24 -11.94
C SER A 916 42.35 7.87 -11.13
N TYR A 917 41.87 6.61 -11.19
CA TYR A 917 40.59 6.25 -10.58
C TYR A 917 40.67 6.12 -9.05
N ASN A 918 39.67 6.69 -8.36
CA ASN A 918 39.46 6.48 -6.93
C ASN A 918 38.20 5.64 -6.65
N HIS A 919 37.16 5.83 -7.45
CA HIS A 919 35.89 5.12 -7.34
C HIS A 919 35.56 4.38 -8.64
N ALA A 920 34.83 3.27 -8.54
CA ALA A 920 34.41 2.49 -9.71
C ALA A 920 33.52 3.34 -10.64
N GLY A 921 33.90 3.43 -11.92
CA GLY A 921 33.12 4.14 -12.95
C GLY A 921 33.06 5.66 -12.80
N GLU A 922 33.95 6.26 -11.99
CA GLU A 922 34.00 7.72 -11.73
C GLU A 922 34.08 8.55 -13.02
N PHE A 923 34.80 8.04 -14.03
CA PHE A 923 35.00 8.71 -15.32
C PHE A 923 34.24 8.04 -16.46
N SER A 924 33.19 7.28 -16.16
CA SER A 924 32.36 6.58 -17.15
C SER A 924 31.82 7.50 -18.26
N THR A 925 31.58 8.77 -17.94
CA THR A 925 31.14 9.81 -18.89
C THR A 925 32.12 10.00 -20.05
N CYS A 926 33.43 9.84 -19.83
CA CYS A 926 34.47 9.87 -20.88
C CYS A 926 34.28 8.79 -21.95
N PHE A 927 33.65 7.68 -21.58
CA PHE A 927 33.50 6.49 -22.42
C PHE A 927 32.08 6.31 -22.98
N THR A 928 31.23 7.33 -22.84
CA THR A 928 29.82 7.31 -23.26
C THR A 928 29.63 6.88 -24.73
N GLU A 929 30.51 7.30 -25.63
CA GLU A 929 30.46 6.89 -27.04
C GLU A 929 30.63 5.37 -27.21
N LEU A 930 31.58 4.77 -26.49
CA LEU A 930 31.82 3.33 -26.52
C LEU A 930 30.65 2.55 -25.90
N GLN A 931 30.12 3.02 -24.75
CA GLN A 931 28.93 2.44 -24.12
C GLN A 931 27.73 2.47 -25.06
N ARG A 932 27.49 3.62 -25.72
CA ARG A 932 26.41 3.77 -26.71
C ARG A 932 26.61 2.80 -27.87
N ASN A 933 27.80 2.78 -28.46
CA ASN A 933 28.11 1.99 -29.64
C ASN A 933 28.01 0.47 -29.37
N PHE A 934 28.33 0.04 -28.16
CA PHE A 934 28.19 -1.36 -27.73
C PHE A 934 26.73 -1.85 -27.76
N ILE A 935 25.77 -1.00 -27.41
CA ILE A 935 24.33 -1.35 -27.40
C ILE A 935 23.66 -1.04 -28.74
N ILE A 936 23.96 0.10 -29.36
CA ILE A 936 23.23 0.57 -30.56
C ILE A 936 23.38 -0.39 -31.75
N SER A 937 24.55 -1.03 -31.86
CA SER A 937 24.91 -2.01 -32.89
C SER A 937 24.18 -3.34 -32.77
N ARG A 938 23.42 -3.55 -31.68
CA ARG A 938 22.71 -4.81 -31.44
C ARG A 938 21.34 -4.85 -32.15
N PRO A 939 20.82 -6.05 -32.48
CA PRO A 939 19.56 -6.20 -33.17
C PRO A 939 18.38 -5.53 -32.44
N THR A 940 17.40 -5.04 -33.19
CA THR A 940 16.20 -4.39 -32.64
C THR A 940 15.48 -5.27 -31.63
N LYS A 941 15.38 -6.58 -31.89
CA LYS A 941 14.73 -7.54 -30.99
C LYS A 941 15.44 -7.67 -29.64
N LEU A 942 16.78 -7.61 -29.62
CA LEU A 942 17.55 -7.58 -28.37
C LEU A 942 17.28 -6.28 -27.58
N LYS A 943 17.22 -5.13 -28.27
CA LYS A 943 16.85 -3.86 -27.63
C LYS A 943 15.42 -3.89 -27.06
N SER A 944 14.50 -4.63 -27.68
CA SER A 944 13.17 -4.91 -27.13
C SER A 944 13.22 -5.77 -25.87
N LEU A 945 14.06 -6.81 -25.81
CA LEU A 945 14.29 -7.58 -24.59
C LEU A 945 14.90 -6.70 -23.48
N ILE A 946 15.86 -5.83 -23.80
CA ILE A 946 16.42 -4.88 -22.82
C ILE A 946 15.32 -3.96 -22.26
N ARG A 947 14.40 -3.46 -23.09
CA ARG A 947 13.25 -2.68 -22.60
C ARG A 947 12.40 -3.49 -21.63
N LEU A 948 12.10 -4.75 -21.95
CA LEU A 948 11.33 -5.63 -21.08
C LEU A 948 12.00 -5.82 -19.72
N VAL A 949 13.32 -6.09 -19.70
CA VAL A 949 14.11 -6.24 -18.48
C VAL A 949 14.17 -4.94 -17.68
N LYS A 950 14.36 -3.80 -18.34
CA LYS A 950 14.34 -2.48 -17.67
C LYS A 950 12.99 -2.18 -17.06
N TYR A 951 11.91 -2.51 -17.77
CA TYR A 951 10.56 -2.33 -17.24
C TYR A 951 10.32 -3.24 -16.02
N TRP A 952 10.71 -4.51 -16.10
CA TRP A 952 10.67 -5.43 -14.95
C TRP A 952 11.46 -4.88 -13.76
N TYR A 953 12.68 -4.38 -13.99
CA TYR A 953 13.49 -3.72 -12.96
C TYR A 953 12.78 -2.50 -12.34
N ARG A 954 12.12 -1.66 -13.15
CA ARG A 954 11.31 -0.53 -12.65
C ARG A 954 10.16 -1.01 -11.76
N GLN A 955 9.49 -2.12 -12.11
CA GLN A 955 8.44 -2.70 -11.25
C GLN A 955 9.02 -3.20 -9.92
N CYS A 956 10.18 -3.86 -9.96
CA CYS A 956 10.89 -4.29 -8.76
C CYS A 956 11.23 -3.08 -7.85
N ASN A 957 11.56 -1.92 -8.42
CA ASN A 957 11.89 -0.71 -7.64
C ASN A 957 10.68 -0.08 -6.92
N LYS A 958 9.44 -0.38 -7.33
CA LYS A 958 8.23 0.15 -6.67
C LYS A 958 7.91 -0.55 -5.34
N MET A 959 8.51 -1.72 -5.08
CA MET A 959 8.26 -2.50 -3.88
C MET A 959 8.98 -1.90 -2.65
N PRO A 960 8.41 -2.01 -1.43
CA PRO A 960 9.07 -1.55 -0.22
C PRO A 960 10.33 -2.38 0.04
N LYS A 961 11.49 -1.84 -0.33
CA LYS A 961 12.78 -2.53 -0.14
C LYS A 961 13.44 -2.07 1.15
N GLY A 962 14.12 -3.01 1.83
CA GLY A 962 14.99 -2.72 2.95
C GLY A 962 16.14 -1.75 2.57
N ARG A 963 17.14 -1.58 3.44
CA ARG A 963 18.29 -0.71 3.10
C ARG A 963 19.14 -1.29 1.96
N GLY A 964 19.62 -0.43 1.07
CA GLY A 964 20.54 -0.76 -0.04
C GLY A 964 19.94 -0.45 -1.41
N SER A 965 20.78 -0.08 -2.38
CA SER A 965 20.35 0.15 -3.77
C SER A 965 20.32 -1.16 -4.55
N LEU A 966 19.36 -1.27 -5.47
CA LEU A 966 19.41 -2.30 -6.49
C LEU A 966 20.59 -2.07 -7.45
N PRO A 967 21.03 -3.10 -8.18
CA PRO A 967 22.10 -2.98 -9.18
C PRO A 967 21.77 -1.92 -10.23
N PRO A 968 22.76 -1.16 -10.75
CA PRO A 968 22.53 -0.19 -11.81
C PRO A 968 21.81 -0.82 -13.01
N GLN A 969 20.84 -0.10 -13.59
CA GLN A 969 20.08 -0.59 -14.75
C GLN A 969 21.00 -1.02 -15.90
N HIS A 970 22.09 -0.29 -16.12
CA HIS A 970 23.07 -0.61 -17.15
C HIS A 970 23.68 -2.02 -16.97
N GLY A 971 23.88 -2.48 -15.73
CA GLY A 971 24.32 -3.84 -15.45
C GLY A 971 23.36 -4.90 -15.97
N LEU A 972 22.04 -4.67 -15.88
CA LEU A 972 21.04 -5.57 -16.46
C LEU A 972 20.94 -5.47 -17.99
N GLU A 973 21.19 -4.30 -18.58
CA GLU A 973 21.32 -4.18 -20.04
C GLU A 973 22.47 -5.06 -20.55
N LEU A 974 23.64 -4.97 -19.90
CA LEU A 974 24.81 -5.79 -20.22
C LEU A 974 24.57 -7.27 -19.97
N LEU A 975 23.93 -7.64 -18.86
CA LEU A 975 23.58 -9.03 -18.57
C LEU A 975 22.62 -9.60 -19.62
N THR A 976 21.71 -8.78 -20.14
CA THR A 976 20.82 -9.15 -21.25
C THR A 976 21.58 -9.38 -22.55
N VAL A 977 22.56 -8.51 -22.86
CA VAL A 977 23.45 -8.72 -24.02
C VAL A 977 24.27 -9.99 -23.85
N TYR A 978 24.85 -10.22 -22.68
CA TYR A 978 25.59 -11.44 -22.36
C TYR A 978 24.74 -12.69 -22.57
N ALA A 979 23.52 -12.72 -22.02
CA ALA A 979 22.59 -13.84 -22.17
C ALA A 979 22.36 -14.19 -23.64
N TRP A 980 22.11 -13.17 -24.47
CA TRP A 980 21.90 -13.35 -25.91
C TRP A 980 23.17 -13.77 -26.67
N GLU A 981 24.32 -13.19 -26.30
CA GLU A 981 25.61 -13.52 -26.93
C GLU A 981 26.04 -14.96 -26.67
N GLN A 982 25.76 -15.49 -25.46
CA GLN A 982 26.03 -16.89 -25.09
C GLN A 982 24.91 -17.84 -25.53
N GLY A 983 23.68 -17.34 -25.68
CA GLY A 983 22.50 -18.12 -26.07
C GLY A 983 22.39 -18.42 -27.57
N GLY A 984 23.37 -18.02 -28.38
CA GLY A 984 23.43 -18.35 -29.81
C GLY A 984 23.26 -17.17 -30.78
N ARG A 985 23.10 -15.92 -30.29
CA ARG A 985 23.07 -14.70 -31.11
C ARG A 985 22.00 -14.64 -32.21
N ASP A 986 20.93 -15.40 -32.08
CA ASP A 986 19.82 -15.36 -33.04
C ASP A 986 19.14 -13.96 -33.01
N PRO A 987 19.05 -13.20 -34.11
CA PRO A 987 18.35 -11.92 -34.13
C PRO A 987 16.82 -12.03 -34.03
N GLN A 988 16.24 -13.23 -34.21
CA GLN A 988 14.79 -13.48 -34.25
C GLN A 988 14.27 -14.37 -33.10
N PHE A 989 15.04 -14.48 -32.02
CA PHE A 989 14.74 -15.30 -30.84
C PHE A 989 13.34 -15.11 -30.22
N ASN A 990 12.87 -16.09 -29.44
CA ASN A 990 11.62 -15.98 -28.67
C ASN A 990 11.79 -15.07 -27.43
N MET A 991 10.93 -14.05 -27.29
CA MET A 991 11.05 -13.04 -26.23
C MET A 991 10.98 -13.63 -24.81
N ALA A 992 10.10 -14.61 -24.57
CA ALA A 992 9.94 -15.25 -23.27
C ALA A 992 11.16 -16.08 -22.89
N GLN A 993 11.77 -16.81 -23.83
CA GLN A 993 13.02 -17.53 -23.58
C GLN A 993 14.15 -16.58 -23.19
N GLY A 994 14.29 -15.46 -23.91
CA GLY A 994 15.28 -14.43 -23.58
C GLY A 994 15.06 -13.82 -22.21
N PHE A 995 13.83 -13.43 -21.90
CA PHE A 995 13.47 -12.87 -20.59
C PHE A 995 13.71 -13.87 -19.46
N ARG A 996 13.25 -15.12 -19.62
CA ARG A 996 13.46 -16.23 -18.69
C ARG A 996 14.94 -16.51 -18.43
N THR A 997 15.79 -16.40 -19.45
CA THR A 997 17.24 -16.58 -19.32
C THR A 997 17.87 -15.48 -18.47
N VAL A 998 17.47 -14.21 -18.68
CA VAL A 998 17.97 -13.10 -17.87
C VAL A 998 17.56 -13.25 -16.40
N LEU A 999 16.31 -13.62 -16.13
CA LEU A 999 15.84 -13.89 -14.76
C LEU A 999 16.62 -15.03 -14.08
N GLU A 1000 17.02 -16.05 -14.84
CA GLU A 1000 17.86 -17.14 -14.31
C GLU A 1000 19.25 -16.66 -13.92
N LEU A 1001 19.91 -15.90 -14.79
CA LEU A 1001 21.23 -15.34 -14.53
C LEU A 1001 21.20 -14.42 -13.30
N VAL A 1002 20.15 -13.62 -13.15
CA VAL A 1002 19.92 -12.81 -11.94
C VAL A 1002 19.76 -13.70 -10.71
N SER A 1003 19.03 -14.80 -10.80
CA SER A 1003 18.85 -15.75 -9.68
C SER A 1003 20.16 -16.45 -9.28
N GLN A 1004 21.08 -16.58 -10.23
CA GLN A 1004 22.41 -17.17 -10.07
C GLN A 1004 23.52 -16.12 -9.89
N TYR A 1005 23.20 -14.90 -9.42
CA TYR A 1005 24.13 -13.77 -9.39
C TYR A 1005 25.46 -14.06 -8.69
N HIS A 1006 25.47 -14.91 -7.66
CA HIS A 1006 26.71 -15.34 -6.98
C HIS A 1006 27.73 -16.02 -7.89
N GLN A 1007 27.32 -16.49 -9.07
CA GLN A 1007 28.17 -17.14 -10.04
C GLN A 1007 28.60 -16.19 -11.16
N LEU A 1008 28.04 -14.98 -11.27
CA LEU A 1008 28.29 -14.11 -12.43
C LEU A 1008 29.69 -13.50 -12.40
N CYS A 1009 30.45 -13.76 -13.47
CA CYS A 1009 31.70 -13.07 -13.81
C CYS A 1009 31.71 -12.70 -15.30
N VAL A 1010 31.12 -11.55 -15.63
CA VAL A 1010 30.89 -11.09 -17.01
C VAL A 1010 31.79 -9.91 -17.34
N TYR A 1011 32.51 -9.98 -18.45
CA TYR A 1011 33.30 -8.88 -19.00
C TYR A 1011 33.50 -9.07 -20.50
N TRP A 1012 33.90 -7.99 -21.19
CA TRP A 1012 34.23 -8.01 -22.60
C TRP A 1012 35.61 -7.41 -22.82
N THR A 1013 36.33 -7.93 -23.81
CA THR A 1013 37.65 -7.40 -24.21
C THR A 1013 37.59 -6.60 -25.51
N VAL A 1014 36.42 -6.00 -25.78
CA VAL A 1014 36.17 -5.28 -27.04
C VAL A 1014 36.99 -3.99 -27.10
N ASN A 1015 37.03 -3.19 -26.03
CA ASN A 1015 37.73 -1.92 -25.99
C ASN A 1015 39.06 -1.98 -25.21
N TYR A 1016 39.10 -2.69 -24.08
CA TYR A 1016 40.32 -2.98 -23.31
C TYR A 1016 40.67 -4.48 -23.35
N ASN A 1017 41.93 -4.86 -23.13
CA ASN A 1017 42.37 -6.26 -23.11
C ASN A 1017 43.63 -6.44 -22.23
N ASP A 1018 44.12 -7.68 -22.18
CA ASP A 1018 45.26 -8.13 -21.38
C ASP A 1018 46.63 -7.94 -22.06
N LYS A 1019 46.71 -7.27 -23.21
CA LYS A 1019 47.99 -7.08 -23.91
C LYS A 1019 48.95 -6.20 -23.12
N ASP A 1020 48.46 -5.08 -22.62
CA ASP A 1020 49.22 -4.19 -21.73
C ASP A 1020 49.32 -4.77 -20.32
N LYS A 1021 50.50 -4.66 -19.69
CA LYS A 1021 50.76 -5.26 -18.38
C LYS A 1021 49.92 -4.60 -17.28
N THR A 1022 49.83 -3.28 -17.25
CA THR A 1022 49.09 -2.55 -16.21
C THR A 1022 47.59 -2.85 -16.31
N VAL A 1023 47.05 -2.86 -17.52
CA VAL A 1023 45.63 -3.21 -17.76
C VAL A 1023 45.36 -4.68 -17.39
N ARG A 1024 46.24 -5.61 -17.77
CA ARG A 1024 46.13 -7.03 -17.40
C ARG A 1024 46.12 -7.24 -15.89
N ASP A 1025 47.08 -6.64 -15.18
CA ASP A 1025 47.19 -6.77 -13.73
C ASP A 1025 45.98 -6.16 -13.03
N PHE A 1026 45.41 -5.10 -13.60
CA PHE A 1026 44.16 -4.51 -13.12
C PHE A 1026 42.94 -5.42 -13.35
N LEU A 1027 42.75 -5.95 -14.57
CA LEU A 1027 41.66 -6.88 -14.88
C LEU A 1027 41.73 -8.12 -13.99
N ASN A 1028 42.91 -8.70 -13.81
CA ASN A 1028 43.12 -9.84 -12.90
C ASN A 1028 42.70 -9.52 -11.46
N ARG A 1029 42.92 -8.29 -10.99
CA ARG A 1029 42.45 -7.84 -9.67
C ARG A 1029 40.93 -7.68 -9.63
N GLN A 1030 40.32 -7.10 -10.66
CA GLN A 1030 38.86 -6.94 -10.75
C GLN A 1030 38.15 -8.31 -10.78
N LEU A 1031 38.64 -9.25 -11.59
CA LEU A 1031 38.05 -10.59 -11.76
C LEU A 1031 38.17 -11.48 -10.51
N ARG A 1032 39.02 -11.11 -9.54
CA ARG A 1032 39.15 -11.81 -8.24
C ARG A 1032 38.24 -11.24 -7.14
N GLN A 1033 37.48 -10.17 -7.42
CA GLN A 1033 36.56 -9.58 -6.45
C GLN A 1033 35.38 -10.52 -6.13
N PRO A 1034 34.63 -10.25 -5.04
CA PRO A 1034 33.38 -10.96 -4.79
C PRO A 1034 32.39 -10.77 -5.93
N ARG A 1035 31.78 -11.87 -6.37
CA ARG A 1035 30.71 -11.89 -7.38
C ARG A 1035 29.42 -11.27 -6.82
N PRO A 1036 28.55 -10.69 -7.67
CA PRO A 1036 28.62 -10.66 -9.13
C PRO A 1036 29.63 -9.63 -9.65
N ILE A 1037 30.36 -10.00 -10.69
CA ILE A 1037 31.23 -9.09 -11.45
C ILE A 1037 30.60 -8.89 -12.82
N ILE A 1038 30.31 -7.63 -13.17
CA ILE A 1038 29.83 -7.24 -14.50
C ILE A 1038 30.63 -6.00 -14.89
N LEU A 1039 31.72 -6.18 -15.62
CA LEU A 1039 32.56 -5.07 -16.06
C LEU A 1039 31.94 -4.39 -17.29
N ASP A 1040 31.85 -3.06 -17.23
CA ASP A 1040 31.41 -2.26 -18.37
C ASP A 1040 32.36 -2.50 -19.57
N PRO A 1041 31.86 -2.85 -20.76
CA PRO A 1041 32.69 -3.04 -21.95
C PRO A 1041 33.46 -1.79 -22.38
N ALA A 1042 33.07 -0.59 -21.93
CA ALA A 1042 33.70 0.68 -22.25
C ALA A 1042 34.73 1.15 -21.20
N ASP A 1043 34.52 0.79 -19.92
CA ASP A 1043 35.31 1.24 -18.77
C ASP A 1043 35.68 0.03 -17.86
N PRO A 1044 36.94 -0.41 -17.83
CA PRO A 1044 37.36 -1.57 -17.03
C PRO A 1044 37.27 -1.34 -15.52
N THR A 1045 37.15 -0.09 -15.06
CA THR A 1045 36.98 0.26 -13.64
C THR A 1045 35.52 0.18 -13.19
N GLY A 1046 34.58 0.18 -14.13
CA GLY A 1046 33.14 0.16 -13.88
C GLY A 1046 32.59 -1.24 -13.63
N ASN A 1047 32.81 -1.81 -12.43
CA ASN A 1047 32.12 -3.04 -12.03
C ASN A 1047 30.68 -2.74 -11.58
N LEU A 1048 29.71 -3.05 -12.45
CA LEU A 1048 28.28 -2.81 -12.25
C LEU A 1048 27.59 -3.88 -11.39
N GLY A 1049 28.32 -4.94 -10.98
CA GLY A 1049 27.80 -6.00 -10.11
C GLY A 1049 28.01 -5.73 -8.61
N HIS A 1050 29.01 -4.92 -8.24
CA HIS A 1050 29.48 -4.82 -6.86
C HIS A 1050 28.52 -4.03 -5.93
N ASN A 1051 28.49 -4.40 -4.63
CA ASN A 1051 27.78 -3.70 -3.54
C ASN A 1051 26.29 -3.36 -3.79
N ALA A 1052 25.58 -4.19 -4.55
CA ALA A 1052 24.17 -4.00 -4.85
C ALA A 1052 23.27 -5.15 -4.36
N ARG A 1053 21.99 -4.85 -4.13
CA ARG A 1053 20.97 -5.81 -3.64
C ARG A 1053 20.47 -6.75 -4.74
N TRP A 1054 21.37 -7.59 -5.26
CA TRP A 1054 21.04 -8.65 -6.23
C TRP A 1054 20.15 -9.73 -5.63
N ASP A 1055 20.25 -9.98 -4.33
CA ASP A 1055 19.35 -10.85 -3.55
C ASP A 1055 17.88 -10.49 -3.76
N LEU A 1056 17.54 -9.20 -3.67
CA LEU A 1056 16.16 -8.74 -3.89
C LEU A 1056 15.71 -8.92 -5.34
N LEU A 1057 16.60 -8.75 -6.32
CA LEU A 1057 16.27 -9.02 -7.71
C LEU A 1057 16.12 -10.52 -7.98
N ALA A 1058 16.88 -11.37 -7.29
CA ALA A 1058 16.79 -12.82 -7.40
C ALA A 1058 15.46 -13.36 -6.85
N GLU A 1059 14.97 -12.83 -5.71
CA GLU A 1059 13.64 -13.17 -5.18
C GLU A 1059 12.52 -12.80 -6.16
N GLU A 1060 12.55 -11.58 -6.69
CA GLU A 1060 11.59 -11.13 -7.70
C GLU A 1060 11.70 -11.93 -9.01
N ALA A 1061 12.93 -12.29 -9.42
CA ALA A 1061 13.14 -13.13 -10.58
C ALA A 1061 12.50 -14.51 -10.40
N ALA A 1062 12.64 -15.14 -9.22
CA ALA A 1062 11.99 -16.41 -8.91
C ALA A 1062 10.46 -16.34 -9.01
N ALA A 1063 9.86 -15.25 -8.52
CA ALA A 1063 8.42 -15.02 -8.65
C ALA A 1063 8.00 -14.89 -10.13
N TYR A 1064 8.72 -14.11 -10.94
CA TYR A 1064 8.42 -13.92 -12.36
C TYR A 1064 8.69 -15.16 -13.21
N MET A 1065 9.68 -16.00 -12.85
CA MET A 1065 9.91 -17.29 -13.51
C MET A 1065 8.73 -18.24 -13.34
N SER A 1066 7.94 -18.08 -12.27
CA SER A 1066 6.72 -18.84 -12.00
C SER A 1066 5.45 -18.19 -12.57
N ALA A 1067 5.57 -17.02 -13.21
CA ALA A 1067 4.45 -16.23 -13.70
C ALA A 1067 4.12 -16.52 -15.18
N LEU A 1068 2.98 -16.01 -15.66
CA LEU A 1068 2.45 -16.33 -16.99
C LEU A 1068 3.37 -15.91 -18.15
N CYS A 1069 4.19 -14.88 -17.94
CA CYS A 1069 5.18 -14.42 -18.91
C CYS A 1069 6.33 -15.42 -19.14
N CYS A 1070 6.48 -16.39 -18.24
CA CYS A 1070 7.53 -17.41 -18.24
C CYS A 1070 6.97 -18.83 -18.27
N MET A 1071 5.67 -19.00 -18.51
CA MET A 1071 4.99 -20.29 -18.56
C MET A 1071 4.37 -20.50 -19.95
N SER A 1072 4.45 -21.72 -20.48
CA SER A 1072 3.73 -22.10 -21.69
C SER A 1072 2.24 -22.34 -21.40
N ARG A 1073 1.46 -22.52 -22.47
CA ARG A 1073 -0.01 -22.69 -22.37
C ARG A 1073 -0.44 -23.91 -21.55
N ASP A 1074 0.34 -24.98 -21.59
CA ASP A 1074 0.14 -26.19 -20.80
C ASP A 1074 0.56 -26.03 -19.32
N GLY A 1075 1.17 -24.91 -18.95
CA GLY A 1075 1.66 -24.62 -17.60
C GLY A 1075 3.08 -25.11 -17.32
N THR A 1076 3.82 -25.57 -18.34
CA THR A 1076 5.24 -25.89 -18.14
C THR A 1076 6.11 -24.62 -18.17
N PRO A 1077 7.21 -24.56 -17.39
CA PRO A 1077 8.12 -23.42 -17.45
C PRO A 1077 8.78 -23.29 -18.82
N ILE A 1078 8.83 -22.07 -19.36
CA ILE A 1078 9.61 -21.77 -20.56
C ILE A 1078 11.07 -22.13 -20.28
N ARG A 1079 11.70 -22.84 -21.22
CA ARG A 1079 13.12 -23.21 -21.09
C ARG A 1079 14.01 -21.99 -21.37
N PRO A 1080 15.02 -21.72 -20.51
CA PRO A 1080 16.03 -20.70 -20.79
C PRO A 1080 16.91 -21.14 -21.98
N TRP A 1081 17.68 -20.20 -22.52
CA TRP A 1081 18.79 -20.54 -23.42
C TRP A 1081 19.87 -21.33 -22.66
N PRO A 1082 20.64 -22.19 -23.33
CA PRO A 1082 21.71 -22.98 -22.71
C PRO A 1082 22.95 -22.11 -22.42
N VAL A 1083 22.78 -21.08 -21.59
CA VAL A 1083 23.83 -20.16 -21.17
C VAL A 1083 24.47 -20.73 -19.91
N LYS A 1084 25.78 -20.97 -19.93
CA LYS A 1084 26.53 -21.27 -18.70
C LYS A 1084 26.64 -19.97 -17.89
N ALA A 1085 26.42 -20.04 -16.58
CA ALA A 1085 26.81 -18.94 -15.70
C ALA A 1085 28.30 -18.65 -15.96
N ALA A 1086 28.65 -17.39 -16.21
CA ALA A 1086 30.01 -16.99 -16.54
C ALA A 1086 30.92 -17.31 -15.35
N VAL A 1087 31.62 -18.46 -15.36
CA VAL A 1087 32.51 -18.87 -14.28
C VAL A 1087 33.80 -18.07 -14.33
#